data_AF-A0A2R8ZYP4-F1
#
_entry.id   AF-A0A2R8ZYP4-F1
#
_cell.length_a   1.000
_cell.length_b   1.000
_cell.length_c   1.000
_cell.angle_alpha   90.00
_cell.angle_beta   90.00
_cell.angle_gamma   90.00
#
_symmetry.space_group_name_H-M   'P 1'
#
loop_
_entity.id
_entity.type
_entity.pdbx_description
1 polymer ?
#
loop_
_entity_poly.entity_id
_entity_poly.type
_entity_poly.pdbx_seq_one_letter_code
_entity_poly.pdbx_strand_id
1 'polypeptide(L)'
;MGQGWATAGLPSLLFLLLCYGHPLLVPSQEAPRQVTVTHGTSSQATTSGQTTTHQATAHQTSAQSPNLVTDEAEASKFVEEYDRTSQVVWNEYAEANWNYNTNITTETSKILLQKNMQIANHTLKYGTQARRFDVNQLQNTTIKRIIKKVQDLERAALPAQELEEYNKILLDMETTYSVATVCHTNGSCLQLEPDLTNVMATSRKYEDLLWAWEGWRDKAGRAILQFYPKYVELINQAARLNGYVDAGDSWRSMYETPSLEQDLERLFQELQPLYLNLHAYVRRALHRHYGAQHINLEGPIPAHLLGNMWAQTWSNIYDLVVPFPSAPSMDTTEAMLKQGWTPRRMFKEADDFFTSLGLLPVPPEFWNKSMLEKPTDGREVVCHASAWDFYNGKDFRIKQCTTVNLEDLVVAHHEMGHIQYFMQYKDLPVALREGANPGFHEAIGDVLALSVSTPKHLHSLNLLSSEGGSDEHDINFLMKMALDKIAFIPFSYLVDQWRWRVFDGSITKENYNQEWWSLRLKYQGLCPPVPRTQGDFDPGAKFHIPSSVPYIRYFVSFIIQFQFHEALCQAAGHTGPLHKCDIYQSKEAGQRLATAMKLGFSRPWPEAMQLITGQPNMSASAMLSYFKPLLDWLRTENELHGEKLGWPQYNWTPNSDDFYNETEAKIFLQFYDQTGIWDHGAPHLLPPSQARGTREAPVYMSKRAASSGPPGSPKLPPAAQGHGEVPVHDLLWHPGPPV
;
A
#
# COMPACT_ATOMS: atom_id res chain seq x y z
N MET A 1 -7.58 33.55 -52.04
CA MET A 1 -7.62 34.81 -52.84
C MET A 1 -8.75 35.66 -52.28
N GLY A 2 -8.59 36.99 -52.19
CA GLY A 2 -9.53 37.92 -51.51
C GLY A 2 -9.39 37.83 -49.97
N GLN A 3 -8.91 38.82 -49.20
CA GLN A 3 -9.27 40.25 -49.08
C GLN A 3 -10.77 40.45 -48.79
N GLY A 4 -11.20 41.16 -47.74
CA GLY A 4 -10.48 41.83 -46.64
C GLY A 4 -11.41 42.85 -45.96
N TRP A 5 -10.93 43.60 -44.96
CA TRP A 5 -11.20 45.03 -44.65
C TRP A 5 -10.48 45.40 -43.33
N ALA A 6 -10.18 46.69 -43.12
CA ALA A 6 -9.07 47.11 -42.25
C ALA A 6 -9.41 48.21 -41.22
N THR A 7 -8.82 48.06 -40.02
CA THR A 7 -8.17 49.09 -39.16
C THR A 7 -8.86 50.42 -38.80
N ALA A 8 -8.95 50.70 -37.48
CA ALA A 8 -8.35 51.83 -36.74
C ALA A 8 -8.81 51.79 -35.26
N GLY A 9 -8.06 52.20 -34.22
CA GLY A 9 -6.68 52.71 -34.12
C GLY A 9 -6.25 52.88 -32.65
N LEU A 10 -4.95 53.09 -32.41
CA LEU A 10 -4.35 53.44 -31.10
C LEU A 10 -4.23 54.98 -30.95
N PRO A 11 -4.12 55.52 -29.72
CA PRO A 11 -2.78 55.94 -29.28
C PRO A 11 -2.46 55.76 -27.77
N SER A 12 -1.17 55.85 -27.46
CA SER A 12 -0.54 55.60 -26.15
C SER A 12 -0.66 56.74 -25.13
N LEU A 13 -0.41 56.42 -23.86
CA LEU A 13 0.06 57.37 -22.84
C LEU A 13 1.06 56.69 -21.88
N LEU A 14 2.06 57.42 -21.41
CA LEU A 14 3.24 56.91 -20.68
C LEU A 14 3.44 57.56 -19.30
N PHE A 15 4.25 56.87 -18.47
CA PHE A 15 5.01 57.35 -17.30
C PHE A 15 4.30 57.72 -15.99
N LEU A 16 4.63 56.99 -14.91
CA LEU A 16 5.60 57.45 -13.89
C LEU A 16 6.13 56.30 -12.99
N LEU A 17 7.32 56.50 -12.38
CA LEU A 17 8.08 55.50 -11.60
C LEU A 17 7.92 55.69 -10.07
N LEU A 18 8.23 54.61 -9.31
CA LEU A 18 9.15 54.51 -8.14
C LEU A 18 8.87 53.16 -7.41
N CYS A 19 9.70 52.12 -7.44
CA CYS A 19 11.06 51.91 -6.85
C CYS A 19 11.08 51.40 -5.39
N TYR A 20 11.22 50.07 -5.20
CA TYR A 20 11.91 49.30 -4.12
C TYR A 20 11.76 47.78 -4.49
N GLY A 21 12.70 46.84 -4.35
CA GLY A 21 14.13 46.93 -4.00
C GLY A 21 14.82 45.57 -3.69
N HIS A 22 15.13 44.74 -4.73
CA HIS A 22 16.14 43.64 -4.74
C HIS A 22 15.94 42.35 -3.88
N PRO A 23 16.65 41.22 -4.17
CA PRO A 23 16.83 40.58 -5.49
C PRO A 23 16.74 39.02 -5.47
N LEU A 24 16.65 38.39 -6.66
CA LEU A 24 16.80 36.93 -6.86
C LEU A 24 18.21 36.56 -7.37
N LEU A 25 18.71 35.38 -7.00
CA LEU A 25 19.98 34.80 -7.43
C LEU A 25 19.84 33.94 -8.70
N VAL A 26 20.86 33.95 -9.55
CA VAL A 26 20.99 33.12 -10.77
C VAL A 26 22.31 32.34 -10.67
N PRO A 27 22.38 31.04 -11.05
CA PRO A 27 23.56 30.20 -10.84
C PRO A 27 24.62 30.35 -11.94
N SER A 28 25.89 30.23 -11.57
CA SER A 28 27.06 30.28 -12.46
C SER A 28 27.61 28.89 -12.81
N GLN A 29 28.06 28.73 -14.05
CA GLN A 29 28.85 27.58 -14.50
C GLN A 29 30.31 27.71 -14.05
N GLU A 30 30.98 26.59 -13.74
CA GLU A 30 32.44 26.52 -13.63
C GLU A 30 33.04 25.40 -14.50
N ALA A 31 34.22 25.69 -15.05
CA ALA A 31 35.08 24.79 -15.83
C ALA A 31 36.56 25.15 -15.53
N PRO A 32 37.52 24.24 -15.76
CA PRO A 32 38.56 23.99 -14.77
C PRO A 32 39.85 24.81 -14.92
N ARG A 33 40.66 24.83 -13.84
CA ARG A 33 42.07 25.25 -13.86
C ARG A 33 43.01 24.16 -13.36
N GLN A 34 43.97 23.77 -14.19
CA GLN A 34 45.20 23.10 -13.76
C GLN A 34 46.12 24.11 -13.05
N VAL A 35 46.85 23.67 -12.02
CA VAL A 35 48.02 24.40 -11.50
C VAL A 35 49.18 23.42 -11.29
N THR A 36 50.25 23.64 -12.04
CA THR A 36 51.54 22.98 -11.91
C THR A 36 52.29 23.53 -10.69
N VAL A 37 52.98 22.69 -9.91
CA VAL A 37 53.90 23.16 -8.85
C VAL A 37 55.31 22.64 -9.12
N THR A 38 56.25 23.58 -9.23
CA THR A 38 57.67 23.37 -9.50
C THR A 38 58.47 23.16 -8.22
N HIS A 39 59.53 22.33 -8.28
CA HIS A 39 60.50 22.17 -7.20
C HIS A 39 61.29 23.46 -6.91
N GLY A 40 61.57 23.70 -5.62
CA GLY A 40 62.53 24.70 -5.14
C GLY A 40 63.38 24.14 -4.01
N THR A 41 64.71 24.18 -4.17
CA THR A 41 65.71 23.71 -3.20
C THR A 41 66.22 24.84 -2.30
N SER A 42 66.36 24.57 -1.00
CA SER A 42 67.34 25.24 -0.14
C SER A 42 67.72 24.35 1.06
N SER A 43 68.87 24.61 1.68
CA SER A 43 69.69 23.65 2.45
C SER A 43 70.01 24.09 3.89
N GLN A 44 70.72 23.21 4.61
CA GLN A 44 71.34 23.33 5.97
C GLN A 44 70.44 22.81 7.11
N ALA A 45 70.76 21.67 7.76
CA ALA A 45 71.82 21.42 8.76
C ALA A 45 71.52 22.10 10.13
N THR A 46 71.62 21.46 11.30
CA THR A 46 72.72 20.58 11.78
C THR A 46 72.33 19.78 13.05
N THR A 47 72.84 18.54 13.23
CA THR A 47 73.05 17.78 14.53
C THR A 47 71.86 17.51 15.49
N SER A 48 71.80 16.43 16.28
CA SER A 48 72.62 15.21 16.50
C SER A 48 71.81 14.15 17.28
N GLY A 49 72.25 12.87 17.34
CA GLY A 49 71.85 11.96 18.45
C GLY A 49 71.27 10.57 18.13
N GLN A 50 72.14 9.61 17.75
CA GLN A 50 72.17 8.20 18.20
C GLN A 50 70.92 7.28 18.24
N THR A 51 71.01 6.16 17.47
CA THR A 51 70.67 4.74 17.81
C THR A 51 69.27 4.42 18.37
N THR A 52 68.46 3.54 17.76
CA THR A 52 68.76 2.13 17.45
C THR A 52 67.90 1.57 16.32
N THR A 53 68.47 0.68 15.50
CA THR A 53 67.76 -0.07 14.45
C THR A 53 67.22 -1.40 14.98
N HIS A 54 65.89 -1.58 14.96
CA HIS A 54 65.26 -2.91 14.93
C HIS A 54 64.72 -3.18 13.52
N GLN A 55 65.38 -4.07 12.77
CA GLN A 55 64.78 -4.65 11.57
C GLN A 55 63.71 -5.65 11.97
N ALA A 56 62.44 -5.28 11.79
CA ALA A 56 61.34 -6.24 11.70
C ALA A 56 61.03 -6.47 10.23
N THR A 57 61.43 -7.62 9.69
CA THR A 57 61.08 -8.08 8.34
C THR A 57 59.59 -8.41 8.29
N ALA A 58 58.78 -7.43 7.88
CA ALA A 58 57.38 -7.68 7.55
C ALA A 58 57.30 -8.51 6.27
N HIS A 59 56.97 -9.80 6.39
CA HIS A 59 56.51 -10.59 5.25
C HIS A 59 55.21 -9.98 4.72
N GLN A 60 55.29 -9.30 3.58
CA GLN A 60 54.11 -9.02 2.76
C GLN A 60 53.62 -10.35 2.18
N THR A 61 52.68 -10.99 2.86
CA THR A 61 51.77 -11.95 2.21
C THR A 61 50.91 -11.16 1.25
N SER A 62 51.29 -11.15 -0.03
CA SER A 62 50.41 -10.73 -1.11
C SER A 62 49.21 -11.66 -1.13
N ALA A 63 48.06 -11.15 -0.67
CA ALA A 63 46.79 -11.81 -0.88
C ALA A 63 46.56 -11.87 -2.40
N GLN A 64 46.77 -13.05 -2.99
CA GLN A 64 46.37 -13.29 -4.37
C GLN A 64 44.86 -13.05 -4.44
N SER A 65 44.44 -12.12 -5.30
CA SER A 65 43.03 -12.02 -5.70
C SER A 65 42.56 -13.41 -6.11
N PRO A 66 41.37 -13.86 -5.68
CA PRO A 66 40.86 -15.15 -6.11
C PRO A 66 40.82 -15.19 -7.64
N ASN A 67 41.31 -16.29 -8.24
CA ASN A 67 41.18 -16.53 -9.68
C ASN A 67 39.69 -16.72 -10.00
N LEU A 68 39.01 -15.62 -10.32
CA LEU A 68 37.62 -15.63 -10.75
C LEU A 68 37.50 -16.23 -12.16
N VAL A 69 36.40 -16.93 -12.40
CA VAL A 69 36.06 -17.52 -13.69
C VAL A 69 35.62 -16.41 -14.65
N THR A 70 36.19 -16.42 -15.85
CA THR A 70 35.90 -15.46 -16.93
C THR A 70 35.44 -16.14 -18.21
N ASP A 71 35.33 -17.48 -18.23
CA ASP A 71 34.94 -18.26 -19.40
C ASP A 71 33.43 -18.24 -19.63
N GLU A 72 33.03 -17.86 -20.86
CA GLU A 72 31.62 -17.75 -21.28
C GLU A 72 30.91 -19.11 -21.42
N ALA A 73 31.62 -20.18 -21.75
CA ALA A 73 31.02 -21.51 -21.88
C ALA A 73 30.72 -22.12 -20.50
N GLU A 74 31.61 -21.92 -19.53
CA GLU A 74 31.36 -22.24 -18.12
C GLU A 74 30.21 -21.39 -17.53
N ALA A 75 30.14 -20.10 -17.88
CA ALA A 75 29.07 -19.21 -17.47
C ALA A 75 27.69 -19.60 -18.06
N SER A 76 27.62 -19.94 -19.36
CA SER A 76 26.38 -20.44 -19.99
C SER A 76 25.90 -21.73 -19.33
N LYS A 77 26.80 -22.71 -19.18
CA LYS A 77 26.50 -24.00 -18.55
C LYS A 77 26.02 -23.84 -17.10
N PHE A 78 26.62 -22.90 -16.34
CA PHE A 78 26.17 -22.58 -14.99
C PHE A 78 24.72 -22.06 -14.99
N VAL A 79 24.39 -21.12 -15.87
CA VAL A 79 23.03 -20.57 -16.00
C VAL A 79 22.01 -21.64 -16.41
N GLU A 80 22.37 -22.53 -17.34
CA GLU A 80 21.52 -23.66 -17.76
C GLU A 80 21.24 -24.64 -16.60
N GLU A 81 22.24 -24.97 -15.79
CA GLU A 81 22.06 -25.85 -14.62
C GLU A 81 21.24 -25.16 -13.52
N TYR A 82 21.52 -23.88 -13.28
CA TYR A 82 20.75 -23.06 -12.33
C TYR A 82 19.28 -23.03 -12.72
N ASP A 83 18.95 -22.65 -13.95
CA ASP A 83 17.56 -22.55 -14.39
C ASP A 83 16.79 -23.87 -14.25
N ARG A 84 17.36 -24.97 -14.75
CA ARG A 84 16.75 -26.31 -14.68
C ARG A 84 16.50 -26.77 -13.24
N THR A 85 17.39 -26.45 -12.30
CA THR A 85 17.25 -26.87 -10.90
C THR A 85 16.36 -25.93 -10.09
N SER A 86 16.43 -24.63 -10.36
CA SER A 86 15.54 -23.61 -9.76
C SER A 86 14.08 -23.90 -10.11
N GLN A 87 13.75 -24.20 -11.37
CA GLN A 87 12.38 -24.55 -11.78
C GLN A 87 11.76 -25.66 -10.91
N VAL A 88 12.54 -26.69 -10.55
CA VAL A 88 12.07 -27.81 -9.70
C VAL A 88 11.89 -27.35 -8.25
N VAL A 89 12.94 -26.75 -7.65
CA VAL A 89 12.92 -26.37 -6.23
C VAL A 89 11.90 -25.26 -5.95
N TRP A 90 11.73 -24.31 -6.87
CA TRP A 90 10.79 -23.20 -6.74
C TRP A 90 9.34 -23.66 -6.94
N ASN A 91 9.09 -24.63 -7.83
CA ASN A 91 7.77 -25.26 -7.96
C ASN A 91 7.35 -25.98 -6.67
N GLU A 92 8.24 -26.79 -6.08
CA GLU A 92 7.98 -27.48 -4.81
C GLU A 92 7.78 -26.51 -3.63
N TYR A 93 8.49 -25.38 -3.62
CA TYR A 93 8.31 -24.32 -2.64
C TYR A 93 6.96 -23.60 -2.82
N ALA A 94 6.61 -23.23 -4.06
CA ALA A 94 5.35 -22.56 -4.38
C ALA A 94 4.14 -23.41 -3.97
N GLU A 95 4.16 -24.73 -4.22
CA GLU A 95 3.09 -25.64 -3.80
C GLU A 95 2.95 -25.74 -2.27
N ALA A 96 4.07 -25.83 -1.54
CA ALA A 96 4.02 -25.84 -0.07
C ALA A 96 3.51 -24.50 0.50
N ASN A 97 3.91 -23.37 -0.10
CA ASN A 97 3.50 -22.04 0.32
C ASN A 97 2.01 -21.77 0.01
N TRP A 98 1.55 -22.21 -1.16
CA TRP A 98 0.13 -22.21 -1.55
C TRP A 98 -0.72 -23.03 -0.58
N ASN A 99 -0.29 -24.24 -0.24
CA ASN A 99 -1.01 -25.14 0.68
C ASN A 99 -1.13 -24.55 2.09
N TYR A 100 -0.13 -23.82 2.57
CA TYR A 100 -0.24 -23.05 3.81
C TYR A 100 -1.20 -21.87 3.67
N ASN A 101 -1.04 -21.04 2.64
CA ASN A 101 -1.87 -19.85 2.40
C ASN A 101 -3.37 -20.15 2.20
N THR A 102 -3.70 -21.36 1.73
CA THR A 102 -5.09 -21.84 1.48
C THR A 102 -5.58 -22.89 2.49
N ASN A 103 -4.77 -23.21 3.50
CA ASN A 103 -5.11 -24.09 4.61
C ASN A 103 -4.09 -23.91 5.76
N ILE A 104 -4.29 -22.88 6.60
CA ILE A 104 -3.39 -22.57 7.71
C ILE A 104 -3.54 -23.64 8.80
N THR A 105 -2.49 -24.45 9.00
CA THR A 105 -2.44 -25.51 10.01
C THR A 105 -1.01 -25.72 10.51
N THR A 106 -0.84 -26.32 11.70
CA THR A 106 0.49 -26.70 12.22
C THR A 106 1.28 -27.59 11.25
N GLU A 107 0.60 -28.43 10.46
CA GLU A 107 1.23 -29.31 9.48
C GLU A 107 1.72 -28.53 8.25
N THR A 108 0.86 -27.72 7.63
CA THR A 108 1.23 -26.91 6.46
C THR A 108 2.31 -25.88 6.80
N SER A 109 2.24 -25.24 7.98
CA SER A 109 3.30 -24.38 8.52
C SER A 109 4.65 -25.11 8.62
N LYS A 110 4.66 -26.33 9.17
CA LYS A 110 5.89 -27.14 9.30
C LYS A 110 6.46 -27.54 7.95
N ILE A 111 5.61 -27.94 6.99
CA ILE A 111 6.03 -28.30 5.63
C ILE A 111 6.62 -27.08 4.91
N LEU A 112 6.01 -25.90 5.04
CA LEU A 112 6.51 -24.65 4.47
C LEU A 112 7.87 -24.25 5.08
N LEU A 113 8.06 -24.35 6.40
CA LEU A 113 9.37 -24.10 7.02
C LEU A 113 10.44 -25.10 6.55
N GLN A 114 10.09 -26.37 6.35
CA GLN A 114 11.02 -27.35 5.76
C GLN A 114 11.38 -27.00 4.31
N LYS A 115 10.41 -26.56 3.50
CA LYS A 115 10.67 -26.12 2.11
C LYS A 115 11.46 -24.81 2.04
N ASN A 116 11.29 -23.88 2.98
CA ASN A 116 12.15 -22.69 3.11
C ASN A 116 13.63 -23.07 3.27
N MET A 117 13.96 -24.10 4.06
CA MET A 117 15.34 -24.57 4.20
C MET A 117 15.86 -25.29 2.94
N GLN A 118 14.99 -25.97 2.18
CA GLN A 118 15.38 -26.62 0.91
C GLN A 118 15.71 -25.58 -0.18
N ILE A 119 14.86 -24.55 -0.36
CA ILE A 119 15.14 -23.47 -1.32
C ILE A 119 16.35 -22.65 -0.89
N ALA A 120 16.52 -22.33 0.39
CA ALA A 120 17.70 -21.59 0.86
C ALA A 120 19.01 -22.36 0.64
N ASN A 121 19.03 -23.68 0.79
CA ASN A 121 20.21 -24.50 0.49
C ASN A 121 20.54 -24.52 -1.01
N HIS A 122 19.51 -24.53 -1.89
CA HIS A 122 19.71 -24.35 -3.33
C HIS A 122 20.29 -22.97 -3.65
N THR A 123 19.69 -21.89 -3.12
CA THR A 123 20.18 -20.52 -3.29
C THR A 123 21.63 -20.38 -2.83
N LEU A 124 21.96 -20.86 -1.63
CA LEU A 124 23.33 -20.84 -1.08
C LEU A 124 24.32 -21.59 -1.97
N LYS A 125 23.97 -22.80 -2.45
CA LYS A 125 24.80 -23.59 -3.36
C LYS A 125 25.10 -22.80 -4.64
N TYR A 126 24.07 -22.33 -5.35
CA TYR A 126 24.26 -21.71 -6.66
C TYR A 126 24.81 -20.30 -6.58
N GLY A 127 24.44 -19.49 -5.58
CA GLY A 127 25.03 -18.16 -5.43
C GLY A 127 26.48 -18.18 -4.96
N THR A 128 26.89 -19.17 -4.14
CA THR A 128 28.31 -19.39 -3.82
C THR A 128 29.13 -19.77 -5.06
N GLN A 129 28.52 -20.43 -6.05
CA GLN A 129 29.14 -20.69 -7.35
C GLN A 129 29.13 -19.43 -8.24
N ALA A 130 28.02 -18.70 -8.31
CA ALA A 130 27.88 -17.45 -9.06
C ALA A 130 28.91 -16.39 -8.63
N ARG A 131 29.21 -16.29 -7.32
CA ARG A 131 30.24 -15.39 -6.75
C ARG A 131 31.67 -15.70 -7.19
N ARG A 132 31.91 -16.81 -7.91
CA ARG A 132 33.22 -17.14 -8.49
C ARG A 132 33.42 -16.55 -9.89
N PHE A 133 32.38 -16.06 -10.54
CA PHE A 133 32.48 -15.44 -11.87
C PHE A 133 32.76 -13.94 -11.77
N ASP A 134 33.71 -13.43 -12.55
CA ASP A 134 33.87 -11.99 -12.74
C ASP A 134 32.88 -11.50 -13.81
N VAL A 135 31.71 -11.05 -13.32
CA VAL A 135 30.64 -10.48 -14.16
C VAL A 135 31.08 -9.27 -14.99
N ASN A 136 32.24 -8.65 -14.72
CA ASN A 136 32.76 -7.55 -15.53
C ASN A 136 33.38 -8.03 -16.85
N GLN A 137 33.94 -9.24 -16.87
CA GLN A 137 34.60 -9.83 -18.06
C GLN A 137 33.61 -10.50 -19.02
N LEU A 138 32.44 -10.93 -18.52
CA LEU A 138 31.38 -11.52 -19.33
C LEU A 138 30.82 -10.50 -20.34
N GLN A 139 30.85 -10.89 -21.62
CA GLN A 139 30.38 -10.15 -22.78
C GLN A 139 28.88 -10.36 -23.02
N ASN A 140 28.37 -11.58 -22.78
CA ASN A 140 26.95 -11.86 -22.93
C ASN A 140 26.16 -11.18 -21.81
N THR A 141 25.46 -10.08 -22.14
CA THR A 141 24.74 -9.25 -21.18
C THR A 141 23.60 -9.99 -20.46
N THR A 142 22.96 -10.97 -21.10
CA THR A 142 21.91 -11.78 -20.47
C THR A 142 22.50 -12.75 -19.44
N ILE A 143 23.58 -13.47 -19.79
CA ILE A 143 24.28 -14.38 -18.86
C ILE A 143 24.87 -13.58 -17.69
N LYS A 144 25.52 -12.45 -17.97
CA LYS A 144 26.02 -11.48 -16.97
C LYS A 144 24.92 -11.02 -16.02
N ARG A 145 23.74 -10.66 -16.52
CA ARG A 145 22.59 -10.21 -15.72
C ARG A 145 22.07 -11.32 -14.81
N ILE A 146 21.91 -12.54 -15.33
CA ILE A 146 21.48 -13.70 -14.53
C ILE A 146 22.50 -13.99 -13.44
N ILE A 147 23.79 -14.12 -13.77
CA ILE A 147 24.84 -14.42 -12.78
C ILE A 147 24.90 -13.32 -11.71
N LYS A 148 24.82 -12.04 -12.08
CA LYS A 148 24.76 -10.94 -11.10
C LYS A 148 23.55 -11.07 -10.15
N LYS A 149 22.37 -11.47 -10.64
CA LYS A 149 21.19 -11.69 -9.78
C LYS A 149 21.39 -12.90 -8.84
N VAL A 150 21.96 -13.99 -9.34
CA VAL A 150 22.24 -15.21 -8.55
C VAL A 150 23.40 -15.02 -7.55
N GLN A 151 24.23 -14.00 -7.71
CA GLN A 151 25.23 -13.62 -6.70
C GLN A 151 24.58 -13.05 -5.42
N ASP A 152 23.36 -12.53 -5.49
CA ASP A 152 22.56 -12.22 -4.31
C ASP A 152 21.95 -13.51 -3.74
N LEU A 153 22.20 -13.75 -2.45
CA LEU A 153 21.69 -14.90 -1.71
C LEU A 153 20.44 -14.54 -0.89
N GLU A 154 20.06 -13.27 -0.84
CA GLU A 154 19.01 -12.75 0.03
C GLU A 154 19.20 -13.26 1.48
N ARG A 155 18.12 -13.70 2.15
CA ARG A 155 18.14 -14.35 3.47
C ARG A 155 19.02 -15.60 3.54
N ALA A 156 19.28 -16.30 2.43
CA ALA A 156 20.12 -17.51 2.44
C ALA A 156 21.63 -17.21 2.65
N ALA A 157 22.02 -15.93 2.71
CA ALA A 157 23.32 -15.52 3.21
C ALA A 157 23.50 -15.70 4.73
N LEU A 158 22.39 -15.76 5.49
CA LEU A 158 22.43 -15.87 6.95
C LEU A 158 22.99 -17.24 7.42
N PRO A 159 23.72 -17.27 8.55
CA PRO A 159 23.98 -18.50 9.29
C PRO A 159 22.71 -19.34 9.52
N ALA A 160 22.83 -20.66 9.50
CA ALA A 160 21.67 -21.57 9.50
C ALA A 160 20.66 -21.33 10.65
N GLN A 161 21.14 -21.01 11.86
CA GLN A 161 20.29 -20.71 13.01
C GLN A 161 19.51 -19.40 12.83
N GLU A 162 20.16 -18.36 12.30
CA GLU A 162 19.57 -17.04 12.06
C GLU A 162 18.60 -17.07 10.86
N LEU A 163 18.87 -17.92 9.87
CA LEU A 163 17.95 -18.22 8.77
C LEU A 163 16.68 -18.95 9.26
N GLU A 164 16.82 -19.94 10.14
CA GLU A 164 15.67 -20.62 10.76
C GLU A 164 14.84 -19.65 11.61
N GLU A 165 15.50 -18.81 12.42
CA GLU A 165 14.87 -17.74 13.20
C GLU A 165 14.12 -16.73 12.29
N TYR A 166 14.76 -16.24 11.22
CA TYR A 166 14.15 -15.33 10.25
C TYR A 166 12.89 -15.94 9.60
N ASN A 167 13.00 -17.18 9.12
CA ASN A 167 11.89 -17.86 8.44
C ASN A 167 10.72 -18.11 9.40
N LYS A 168 11.01 -18.45 10.66
CA LYS A 168 9.99 -18.58 11.70
C LYS A 168 9.34 -17.23 12.02
N ILE A 169 10.12 -16.17 12.21
CA ILE A 169 9.61 -14.82 12.51
C ILE A 169 8.68 -14.33 11.39
N LEU A 170 9.04 -14.51 10.12
CA LEU A 170 8.20 -14.10 8.99
C LEU A 170 6.87 -14.87 8.96
N LEU A 171 6.91 -16.19 9.15
CA LEU A 171 5.70 -17.01 9.24
C LEU A 171 4.82 -16.64 10.45
N ASP A 172 5.42 -16.42 11.62
CA ASP A 172 4.71 -16.04 12.85
C ASP A 172 4.02 -14.68 12.67
N MET A 173 4.68 -13.71 12.03
CA MET A 173 4.10 -12.39 11.72
C MET A 173 2.91 -12.51 10.73
N GLU A 174 3.07 -13.25 9.63
CA GLU A 174 2.01 -13.44 8.64
C GLU A 174 0.82 -14.23 9.20
N THR A 175 1.07 -15.26 10.03
CA THR A 175 0.04 -15.98 10.78
C THR A 175 -0.71 -15.02 11.70
N THR A 176 0.03 -14.29 12.55
CA THR A 176 -0.53 -13.36 13.55
C THR A 176 -1.44 -12.33 12.92
N TYR A 177 -1.06 -11.78 11.76
CA TYR A 177 -1.90 -10.86 11.01
C TYR A 177 -3.16 -11.53 10.45
N SER A 178 -3.01 -12.69 9.82
CA SER A 178 -4.09 -13.34 9.05
C SER A 178 -5.19 -13.95 9.92
N VAL A 179 -4.87 -14.39 11.15
CA VAL A 179 -5.85 -14.99 12.09
C VAL A 179 -6.38 -14.02 13.15
N ALA A 180 -5.93 -12.75 13.14
CA ALA A 180 -6.37 -11.76 14.11
C ALA A 180 -7.88 -11.45 13.99
N THR A 181 -8.55 -11.33 15.13
CA THR A 181 -9.97 -10.96 15.23
C THR A 181 -10.18 -9.88 16.27
N VAL A 182 -11.18 -9.01 16.03
CA VAL A 182 -11.60 -7.97 16.97
C VAL A 182 -12.97 -8.33 17.52
N CYS A 183 -13.08 -8.45 18.85
CA CYS A 183 -14.29 -8.93 19.50
C CYS A 183 -15.02 -7.83 20.27
N HIS A 184 -16.35 -7.81 20.18
CA HIS A 184 -17.18 -7.01 21.08
C HIS A 184 -17.16 -7.61 22.50
N THR A 185 -17.30 -6.76 23.53
CA THR A 185 -17.41 -7.21 24.92
C THR A 185 -18.62 -8.13 25.10
N ASN A 186 -18.39 -9.42 25.35
CA ASN A 186 -19.41 -10.48 25.40
C ASN A 186 -20.20 -10.69 24.09
N GLY A 187 -19.61 -10.36 22.92
CA GLY A 187 -20.26 -10.50 21.61
C GLY A 187 -19.44 -11.32 20.61
N SER A 188 -19.76 -11.15 19.32
CA SER A 188 -19.04 -11.76 18.21
C SER A 188 -17.61 -11.22 18.06
N CYS A 189 -16.74 -12.06 17.49
CA CYS A 189 -15.43 -11.68 16.99
C CYS A 189 -15.51 -11.54 15.46
N LEU A 190 -14.91 -10.48 14.94
CA LEU A 190 -14.96 -10.05 13.54
C LEU A 190 -13.56 -10.17 12.95
N GLN A 191 -13.43 -10.78 11.77
CA GLN A 191 -12.19 -10.88 11.00
C GLN A 191 -11.97 -9.60 10.18
N LEU A 192 -10.75 -9.37 9.69
CA LEU A 192 -10.49 -8.25 8.78
C LEU A 192 -11.34 -8.36 7.51
N GLU A 193 -11.29 -9.51 6.84
CA GLU A 193 -12.02 -9.78 5.60
C GLU A 193 -13.07 -10.90 5.81
N PRO A 194 -14.36 -10.64 5.55
CA PRO A 194 -14.95 -9.40 5.05
C PRO A 194 -15.32 -8.38 6.14
N ASP A 195 -15.37 -8.78 7.41
CA ASP A 195 -16.23 -8.11 8.40
C ASP A 195 -15.80 -6.67 8.76
N LEU A 196 -14.55 -6.47 9.20
CA LEU A 196 -14.07 -5.14 9.58
C LEU A 196 -13.89 -4.24 8.36
N THR A 197 -13.50 -4.79 7.21
CA THR A 197 -13.47 -4.05 5.93
C THR A 197 -14.86 -3.52 5.58
N ASN A 198 -15.91 -4.34 5.71
CA ASN A 198 -17.29 -3.89 5.51
C ASN A 198 -17.70 -2.79 6.52
N VAL A 199 -17.36 -2.93 7.82
CA VAL A 199 -17.64 -1.87 8.81
C VAL A 199 -16.97 -0.55 8.42
N MET A 200 -15.69 -0.58 8.03
CA MET A 200 -14.93 0.61 7.62
C MET A 200 -15.48 1.23 6.32
N ALA A 201 -15.98 0.41 5.39
CA ALA A 201 -16.52 0.87 4.11
C ALA A 201 -17.93 1.46 4.25
N THR A 202 -18.84 0.82 5.01
CA THR A 202 -20.27 1.15 5.01
C THR A 202 -20.75 1.93 6.24
N SER A 203 -20.04 1.90 7.37
CA SER A 203 -20.48 2.65 8.55
C SER A 203 -20.32 4.15 8.35
N ARG A 204 -21.27 4.91 8.90
CA ARG A 204 -21.32 6.38 8.85
C ARG A 204 -21.42 7.01 10.25
N LYS A 205 -21.04 6.24 11.28
CA LYS A 205 -21.00 6.67 12.68
C LYS A 205 -19.54 6.67 13.16
N TYR A 206 -19.14 7.75 13.79
CA TYR A 206 -17.77 7.96 14.29
C TYR A 206 -17.32 6.83 15.23
N GLU A 207 -18.11 6.53 16.27
CA GLU A 207 -17.76 5.52 17.28
C GLU A 207 -17.66 4.09 16.73
N ASP A 208 -18.55 3.67 15.82
CA ASP A 208 -18.53 2.33 15.22
C ASP A 208 -17.27 2.15 14.36
N LEU A 209 -16.88 3.19 13.61
CA LEU A 209 -15.64 3.22 12.83
C LEU A 209 -14.40 3.26 13.73
N LEU A 210 -14.44 4.04 14.82
CA LEU A 210 -13.35 4.15 15.79
C LEU A 210 -13.08 2.81 16.48
N TRP A 211 -14.13 2.12 16.92
CA TRP A 211 -14.03 0.80 17.54
C TRP A 211 -13.33 -0.22 16.62
N ALA A 212 -13.71 -0.28 15.34
CA ALA A 212 -13.10 -1.18 14.36
C ALA A 212 -11.63 -0.80 14.09
N TRP A 213 -11.36 0.49 13.93
CA TRP A 213 -10.04 1.03 13.60
C TRP A 213 -9.02 0.84 14.73
N GLU A 214 -9.40 1.14 15.97
CA GLU A 214 -8.55 0.99 17.16
C GLU A 214 -8.39 -0.49 17.50
N GLY A 215 -9.51 -1.24 17.54
CA GLY A 215 -9.51 -2.67 17.83
C GLY A 215 -8.61 -3.47 16.88
N TRP A 216 -8.57 -3.12 15.59
CA TRP A 216 -7.65 -3.79 14.65
C TRP A 216 -6.17 -3.53 14.97
N ARG A 217 -5.83 -2.30 15.39
CA ARG A 217 -4.45 -1.93 15.78
C ARG A 217 -4.05 -2.58 17.10
N ASP A 218 -4.98 -2.68 18.04
CA ASP A 218 -4.80 -3.41 19.30
C ASP A 218 -4.54 -4.90 19.11
N LYS A 219 -5.23 -5.55 18.15
CA LYS A 219 -5.17 -7.01 17.97
C LYS A 219 -4.10 -7.46 16.99
N ALA A 220 -3.98 -6.80 15.83
CA ALA A 220 -2.94 -7.10 14.86
C ALA A 220 -1.66 -6.30 15.15
N GLY A 221 -1.74 -4.97 15.13
CA GLY A 221 -0.57 -4.08 15.22
C GLY A 221 0.32 -4.34 16.44
N ARG A 222 -0.25 -4.27 17.65
CA ARG A 222 0.49 -4.53 18.91
C ARG A 222 1.08 -5.93 18.97
N ALA A 223 0.44 -6.94 18.37
CA ALA A 223 0.92 -8.31 18.37
C ALA A 223 2.16 -8.53 17.46
N ILE A 224 2.30 -7.74 16.38
CA ILE A 224 3.47 -7.80 15.50
C ILE A 224 4.73 -7.17 16.13
N LEU A 225 4.58 -6.19 17.05
CA LEU A 225 5.69 -5.43 17.64
C LEU A 225 6.77 -6.31 18.29
N GLN A 226 6.42 -7.45 18.87
CA GLN A 226 7.38 -8.36 19.52
C GLN A 226 8.38 -8.98 18.52
N PHE A 227 8.00 -9.12 17.26
CA PHE A 227 8.80 -9.76 16.21
C PHE A 227 9.62 -8.74 15.42
N TYR A 228 9.03 -7.56 15.16
CA TYR A 228 9.53 -6.63 14.16
C TYR A 228 10.98 -6.14 14.37
N PRO A 229 11.46 -5.84 15.60
CA PRO A 229 12.86 -5.45 15.81
C PRO A 229 13.88 -6.52 15.40
N LYS A 230 13.60 -7.80 15.70
CA LYS A 230 14.49 -8.91 15.35
C LYS A 230 14.41 -9.25 13.86
N TYR A 231 13.23 -9.12 13.25
CA TYR A 231 13.07 -9.13 11.80
C TYR A 231 13.95 -8.07 11.11
N VAL A 232 13.91 -6.81 11.57
CA VAL A 232 14.73 -5.70 11.03
C VAL A 232 16.23 -5.98 11.17
N GLU A 233 16.66 -6.51 12.32
CA GLU A 233 18.05 -6.93 12.56
C GLU A 233 18.52 -7.97 11.53
N LEU A 234 17.76 -9.05 11.37
CA LEU A 234 18.09 -10.19 10.51
C LEU A 234 18.03 -9.84 9.02
N ILE A 235 17.02 -9.10 8.55
CA ILE A 235 16.92 -8.70 7.14
C ILE A 235 18.04 -7.73 6.75
N ASN A 236 18.40 -6.80 7.63
CA ASN A 236 19.55 -5.91 7.42
C ASN A 236 20.88 -6.67 7.45
N GLN A 237 21.02 -7.70 8.29
CA GLN A 237 22.20 -8.55 8.29
C GLN A 237 22.32 -9.34 6.98
N ALA A 238 21.22 -9.92 6.49
CA ALA A 238 21.18 -10.57 5.18
C ALA A 238 21.58 -9.61 4.05
N ALA A 239 21.03 -8.39 4.03
CA ALA A 239 21.38 -7.37 3.03
C ALA A 239 22.89 -7.04 3.03
N ARG A 240 23.50 -6.85 4.21
CA ARG A 240 24.94 -6.61 4.35
C ARG A 240 25.82 -7.78 3.89
N LEU A 241 25.38 -9.02 4.13
CA LEU A 241 26.08 -10.24 3.65
C LEU A 241 25.99 -10.43 2.12
N ASN A 242 25.12 -9.66 1.45
CA ASN A 242 24.99 -9.57 0.00
C ASN A 242 25.61 -8.29 -0.60
N GLY A 243 26.16 -7.39 0.21
CA GLY A 243 26.90 -6.20 -0.22
C GLY A 243 26.10 -4.89 -0.27
N TYR A 244 24.85 -4.88 0.20
CA TYR A 244 24.05 -3.68 0.41
C TYR A 244 24.31 -3.07 1.79
N VAL A 245 23.91 -1.81 2.02
CA VAL A 245 24.05 -1.18 3.35
C VAL A 245 22.96 -1.62 4.33
N ASP A 246 21.73 -1.78 3.83
CA ASP A 246 20.54 -2.18 4.58
C ASP A 246 19.50 -2.85 3.65
N ALA A 247 18.40 -3.35 4.21
CA ALA A 247 17.35 -4.03 3.44
C ALA A 247 16.57 -3.08 2.51
N GLY A 248 16.49 -1.79 2.85
CA GLY A 248 15.90 -0.77 1.99
C GLY A 248 16.73 -0.53 0.73
N ASP A 249 18.05 -0.43 0.85
CA ASP A 249 19.00 -0.37 -0.26
C ASP A 249 18.87 -1.59 -1.19
N SER A 250 18.85 -2.80 -0.62
CA SER A 250 18.58 -4.05 -1.34
C SER A 250 17.25 -3.98 -2.13
N TRP A 251 16.15 -3.54 -1.50
CA TRP A 251 14.85 -3.40 -2.16
C TRP A 251 14.83 -2.33 -3.26
N ARG A 252 15.49 -1.19 -3.05
CA ARG A 252 15.58 -0.11 -4.06
C ARG A 252 16.41 -0.54 -5.27
N SER A 253 17.37 -1.45 -5.08
CA SER A 253 18.22 -1.97 -6.16
C SER A 253 17.45 -2.69 -7.29
N MET A 254 16.26 -3.26 -7.00
CA MET A 254 15.37 -3.90 -7.97
C MET A 254 14.87 -2.97 -9.10
N TYR A 255 14.98 -1.65 -8.92
CA TYR A 255 14.67 -0.67 -9.97
C TYR A 255 15.86 -0.33 -10.85
N GLU A 256 17.08 -0.73 -10.49
CA GLU A 256 18.34 -0.40 -11.18
C GLU A 256 18.50 1.10 -11.51
N THR A 257 17.92 1.97 -10.67
CA THR A 257 17.77 3.41 -10.93
C THR A 257 18.42 4.21 -9.80
N PRO A 258 19.64 4.74 -10.00
CA PRO A 258 20.34 5.51 -8.95
C PRO A 258 19.62 6.79 -8.50
N SER A 259 18.75 7.36 -9.35
CA SER A 259 17.93 8.55 -9.05
C SER A 259 16.61 8.24 -8.36
N LEU A 260 16.30 6.98 -8.03
CA LEU A 260 14.95 6.53 -7.63
C LEU A 260 14.29 7.42 -6.58
N GLU A 261 14.96 7.70 -5.46
CA GLU A 261 14.40 8.53 -4.38
C GLU A 261 14.07 9.96 -4.84
N GLN A 262 14.91 10.54 -5.70
CA GLN A 262 14.72 11.90 -6.25
C GLN A 262 13.56 11.93 -7.26
N ASP A 263 13.44 10.90 -8.10
CA ASP A 263 12.34 10.75 -9.05
C ASP A 263 11.01 10.53 -8.34
N LEU A 264 10.98 9.72 -7.27
CA LEU A 264 9.77 9.49 -6.47
C LEU A 264 9.30 10.76 -5.74
N GLU A 265 10.22 11.50 -5.08
CA GLU A 265 9.89 12.79 -4.46
C GLU A 265 9.38 13.78 -5.49
N ARG A 266 10.02 13.87 -6.67
CA ARG A 266 9.57 14.74 -7.76
C ARG A 266 8.15 14.39 -8.22
N LEU A 267 7.87 13.11 -8.48
CA LEU A 267 6.54 12.63 -8.89
C LEU A 267 5.48 12.88 -7.80
N PHE A 268 5.85 12.74 -6.53
CA PHE A 268 4.99 13.07 -5.41
C PHE A 268 4.64 14.58 -5.40
N GLN A 269 5.64 15.46 -5.53
CA GLN A 269 5.43 16.91 -5.58
C GLN A 269 4.63 17.37 -6.81
N GLU A 270 4.80 16.74 -7.98
CA GLU A 270 3.99 17.00 -9.18
C GLU A 270 2.49 16.76 -8.93
N LEU A 271 2.12 15.82 -8.05
CA LEU A 271 0.73 15.45 -7.72
C LEU A 271 0.13 16.19 -6.51
N GLN A 272 0.95 16.85 -5.69
CA GLN A 272 0.49 17.61 -4.51
C GLN A 272 -0.65 18.60 -4.80
N PRO A 273 -0.64 19.40 -5.90
CA PRO A 273 -1.73 20.33 -6.17
C PRO A 273 -3.11 19.66 -6.32
N LEU A 274 -3.16 18.43 -6.81
CA LEU A 274 -4.39 17.65 -6.97
C LEU A 274 -4.77 16.95 -5.66
N TYR A 275 -3.80 16.35 -4.95
CA TYR A 275 -4.06 15.73 -3.65
C TYR A 275 -4.59 16.75 -2.61
N LEU A 276 -3.96 17.92 -2.50
CA LEU A 276 -4.36 18.94 -1.52
C LEU A 276 -5.77 19.51 -1.81
N ASN A 277 -6.16 19.61 -3.08
CA ASN A 277 -7.51 20.03 -3.46
C ASN A 277 -8.56 18.95 -3.15
N LEU A 278 -8.24 17.67 -3.40
CA LEU A 278 -9.09 16.54 -3.02
C LEU A 278 -9.25 16.44 -1.50
N HIS A 279 -8.15 16.56 -0.75
CA HIS A 279 -8.13 16.51 0.71
C HIS A 279 -9.02 17.60 1.33
N ALA A 280 -8.88 18.85 0.89
CA ALA A 280 -9.69 19.97 1.39
C ALA A 280 -11.20 19.76 1.14
N TYR A 281 -11.57 19.35 -0.07
CA TYR A 281 -12.95 19.06 -0.44
C TYR A 281 -13.55 17.91 0.39
N VAL A 282 -12.82 16.80 0.52
CA VAL A 282 -13.24 15.66 1.36
C VAL A 282 -13.36 16.07 2.82
N ARG A 283 -12.43 16.88 3.36
CA ARG A 283 -12.48 17.40 4.73
C ARG A 283 -13.74 18.25 4.98
N ARG A 284 -14.14 19.10 4.03
CA ARG A 284 -15.40 19.87 4.10
C ARG A 284 -16.62 18.96 4.15
N ALA A 285 -16.65 17.93 3.32
CA ALA A 285 -17.74 16.96 3.28
C ALA A 285 -17.83 16.12 4.56
N LEU A 286 -16.69 15.68 5.12
CA LEU A 286 -16.63 15.02 6.42
C LEU A 286 -17.08 15.94 7.56
N HIS A 287 -16.71 17.22 7.55
CA HIS A 287 -17.21 18.22 8.51
C HIS A 287 -18.74 18.37 8.43
N ARG A 288 -19.32 18.34 7.22
CA ARG A 288 -20.78 18.40 7.02
C ARG A 288 -21.51 17.18 7.61
N HIS A 289 -20.92 15.99 7.55
CA HIS A 289 -21.53 14.75 8.04
C HIS A 289 -21.26 14.48 9.53
N TYR A 290 -19.99 14.49 9.94
CA TYR A 290 -19.57 14.17 11.32
C TYR A 290 -19.63 15.39 12.26
N GLY A 291 -19.69 16.61 11.73
CA GLY A 291 -19.83 17.84 12.51
C GLY A 291 -18.51 18.49 12.94
N ALA A 292 -18.59 19.77 13.30
CA ALA A 292 -17.45 20.63 13.59
C ALA A 292 -16.57 20.17 14.76
N GLN A 293 -17.15 19.47 15.74
CA GLN A 293 -16.43 18.95 16.92
C GLN A 293 -15.45 17.82 16.55
N HIS A 294 -15.66 17.14 15.42
CA HIS A 294 -14.87 15.97 15.01
C HIS A 294 -13.96 16.25 13.80
N ILE A 295 -14.06 17.42 13.17
CA ILE A 295 -13.29 17.80 11.97
C ILE A 295 -12.89 19.28 12.03
N ASN A 296 -11.60 19.57 12.15
CA ASN A 296 -11.06 20.91 11.94
C ASN A 296 -10.83 21.17 10.45
N LEU A 297 -11.46 22.22 9.90
CA LEU A 297 -11.38 22.62 8.49
C LEU A 297 -10.00 23.13 8.04
N GLU A 298 -9.08 23.38 8.97
CA GLU A 298 -7.68 23.74 8.73
C GLU A 298 -6.68 22.70 9.26
N GLY A 299 -7.20 21.59 9.81
CA GLY A 299 -6.42 20.51 10.42
C GLY A 299 -6.33 19.24 9.57
N PRO A 300 -5.60 18.21 10.05
CA PRO A 300 -5.60 16.89 9.44
C PRO A 300 -6.96 16.17 9.59
N ILE A 301 -7.23 15.18 8.71
CA ILE A 301 -8.46 14.37 8.78
C ILE A 301 -8.25 13.17 9.74
N PRO A 302 -9.21 12.81 10.61
CA PRO A 302 -9.13 11.60 11.44
C PRO A 302 -9.06 10.33 10.59
N ALA A 303 -8.01 9.52 10.80
CA ALA A 303 -7.60 8.41 9.94
C ALA A 303 -8.55 7.19 9.85
N HIS A 304 -9.75 7.26 10.43
CA HIS A 304 -10.76 6.20 10.47
C HIS A 304 -12.04 6.54 9.67
N LEU A 305 -12.16 7.77 9.15
CA LEU A 305 -13.39 8.28 8.50
C LEU A 305 -13.38 8.18 6.97
N LEU A 306 -12.43 7.44 6.39
CA LEU A 306 -12.09 7.48 4.97
C LEU A 306 -12.37 6.15 4.24
N GLY A 307 -13.42 5.43 4.65
CA GLY A 307 -13.95 4.25 3.93
C GLY A 307 -13.06 3.00 3.94
N ASN A 308 -11.92 3.03 4.61
CA ASN A 308 -10.89 2.00 4.56
C ASN A 308 -10.08 1.96 5.86
N MET A 309 -9.70 0.74 6.31
CA MET A 309 -8.96 0.49 7.55
C MET A 309 -7.65 1.31 7.70
N TRP A 310 -7.01 1.67 6.60
CA TRP A 310 -5.75 2.42 6.57
C TRP A 310 -5.91 3.82 5.98
N ALA A 311 -7.09 4.21 5.50
CA ALA A 311 -7.30 5.42 4.70
C ALA A 311 -6.33 5.52 3.50
N GLN A 312 -6.05 4.38 2.86
CA GLN A 312 -5.19 4.31 1.66
C GLN A 312 -5.96 4.68 0.38
N THR A 313 -7.25 4.35 0.34
CA THR A 313 -8.21 4.53 -0.76
C THR A 313 -9.52 4.97 -0.11
N TRP A 314 -10.22 5.93 -0.71
CA TRP A 314 -11.32 6.69 -0.09
C TRP A 314 -12.64 6.54 -0.86
N SER A 315 -12.72 5.75 -1.95
CA SER A 315 -13.93 5.72 -2.78
C SER A 315 -15.15 5.10 -2.09
N ASN A 316 -14.95 4.39 -0.98
CA ASN A 316 -16.01 3.89 -0.11
C ASN A 316 -16.72 4.97 0.74
N ILE A 317 -16.30 6.25 0.68
CA ILE A 317 -17.08 7.39 1.21
C ILE A 317 -17.68 8.28 0.10
N TYR A 318 -17.78 7.77 -1.13
CA TYR A 318 -18.29 8.51 -2.28
C TYR A 318 -19.68 9.12 -2.06
N ASP A 319 -20.57 8.43 -1.34
CA ASP A 319 -21.89 8.90 -0.91
C ASP A 319 -21.86 10.20 -0.08
N LEU A 320 -20.79 10.42 0.70
CA LEU A 320 -20.62 11.64 1.50
C LEU A 320 -20.08 12.82 0.67
N VAL A 321 -19.38 12.53 -0.43
CA VAL A 321 -18.53 13.47 -1.18
C VAL A 321 -18.91 13.58 -2.66
N VAL A 322 -20.10 13.11 -3.05
CA VAL A 322 -20.58 13.16 -4.44
C VAL A 322 -20.69 14.64 -4.92
N PRO A 323 -19.96 15.04 -5.99
CA PRO A 323 -19.98 16.41 -6.52
C PRO A 323 -21.38 16.90 -6.92
N PHE A 324 -22.13 16.06 -7.64
CA PHE A 324 -23.47 16.36 -8.14
C PHE A 324 -24.46 15.28 -7.66
N PRO A 325 -25.12 15.47 -6.50
CA PRO A 325 -26.15 14.55 -6.00
C PRO A 325 -27.38 14.42 -6.93
N SER A 326 -27.56 15.36 -7.85
CA SER A 326 -28.55 15.35 -8.94
C SER A 326 -28.31 14.26 -9.98
N ALA A 327 -27.07 13.78 -10.10
CA ALA A 327 -26.60 12.80 -11.08
C ALA A 327 -26.11 11.51 -10.39
N PRO A 328 -27.00 10.75 -9.71
CA PRO A 328 -26.59 9.56 -8.98
C PRO A 328 -26.16 8.45 -9.94
N SER A 329 -24.92 7.98 -9.80
CA SER A 329 -24.50 6.71 -10.41
C SER A 329 -25.33 5.55 -9.86
N MET A 330 -25.61 4.56 -10.69
CA MET A 330 -26.28 3.33 -10.21
C MET A 330 -25.38 2.56 -9.23
N ASP A 331 -25.96 1.98 -8.17
CA ASP A 331 -25.20 1.08 -7.28
C ASP A 331 -24.81 -0.19 -8.05
N THR A 332 -23.54 -0.23 -8.46
CA THR A 332 -22.95 -1.34 -9.19
C THR A 332 -22.99 -2.64 -8.38
N THR A 333 -22.97 -2.57 -7.04
CA THR A 333 -23.02 -3.74 -6.16
C THR A 333 -24.42 -4.35 -6.16
N GLU A 334 -25.47 -3.54 -6.01
CA GLU A 334 -26.86 -4.00 -6.16
C GLU A 334 -27.08 -4.59 -7.56
N ALA A 335 -26.59 -3.91 -8.59
CA ALA A 335 -26.70 -4.36 -9.98
C ALA A 335 -26.00 -5.70 -10.22
N MET A 336 -24.80 -5.92 -9.67
CA MET A 336 -24.08 -7.20 -9.75
C MET A 336 -24.85 -8.32 -9.04
N LEU A 337 -25.28 -8.10 -7.79
CA LEU A 337 -26.02 -9.10 -7.00
C LEU A 337 -27.35 -9.49 -7.66
N LYS A 338 -28.12 -8.50 -8.13
CA LYS A 338 -29.42 -8.69 -8.80
C LYS A 338 -29.31 -9.42 -10.13
N GLN A 339 -28.16 -9.32 -10.81
CA GLN A 339 -27.85 -10.02 -12.06
C GLN A 339 -27.14 -11.36 -11.84
N GLY A 340 -27.05 -11.85 -10.60
CA GLY A 340 -26.46 -13.15 -10.28
C GLY A 340 -24.96 -13.23 -10.58
N TRP A 341 -24.22 -12.13 -10.39
CA TRP A 341 -22.76 -12.16 -10.48
C TRP A 341 -22.17 -13.02 -9.36
N THR A 342 -21.04 -13.65 -9.67
CA THR A 342 -20.27 -14.51 -8.77
C THR A 342 -18.79 -14.18 -8.93
N PRO A 343 -17.92 -14.54 -7.97
CA PRO A 343 -16.47 -14.38 -8.12
C PRO A 343 -15.95 -14.99 -9.43
N ARG A 344 -16.37 -16.22 -9.75
CA ARG A 344 -16.00 -16.89 -11.02
C ARG A 344 -16.45 -16.11 -12.26
N ARG A 345 -17.58 -15.40 -12.22
CA ARG A 345 -17.99 -14.49 -13.30
C ARG A 345 -17.05 -13.29 -13.39
N MET A 346 -16.72 -12.64 -12.27
CA MET A 346 -15.83 -11.47 -12.25
C MET A 346 -14.46 -11.77 -12.89
N PHE A 347 -13.85 -12.91 -12.55
CA PHE A 347 -12.62 -13.37 -13.21
C PHE A 347 -12.82 -13.74 -14.68
N LYS A 348 -14.02 -14.16 -15.10
CA LYS A 348 -14.34 -14.48 -16.50
C LYS A 348 -14.50 -13.24 -17.37
N GLU A 349 -15.12 -12.17 -16.87
CA GLU A 349 -15.16 -10.88 -17.59
C GLU A 349 -13.73 -10.31 -17.72
N ALA A 350 -12.85 -10.52 -16.72
CA ALA A 350 -11.44 -10.15 -16.83
C ALA A 350 -10.68 -10.96 -17.90
N ASP A 351 -10.82 -12.29 -17.91
CA ASP A 351 -10.27 -13.20 -18.94
C ASP A 351 -10.75 -12.82 -20.35
N ASP A 352 -12.03 -12.42 -20.49
CA ASP A 352 -12.56 -11.85 -21.74
C ASP A 352 -11.89 -10.52 -22.09
N PHE A 353 -11.75 -9.57 -21.16
CA PHE A 353 -11.08 -8.30 -21.43
C PHE A 353 -9.65 -8.52 -21.94
N PHE A 354 -8.84 -9.35 -21.28
CA PHE A 354 -7.47 -9.67 -21.73
C PHE A 354 -7.48 -10.28 -23.14
N THR A 355 -8.31 -11.29 -23.39
CA THR A 355 -8.39 -11.93 -24.73
C THR A 355 -8.98 -11.02 -25.81
N SER A 356 -9.82 -10.05 -25.44
CA SER A 356 -10.31 -8.98 -26.32
C SER A 356 -9.15 -8.16 -26.89
N LEU A 357 -8.08 -7.94 -26.13
CA LEU A 357 -6.87 -7.26 -26.60
C LEU A 357 -5.96 -8.17 -27.46
N GLY A 358 -6.30 -9.46 -27.59
CA GLY A 358 -5.42 -10.45 -28.22
C GLY A 358 -4.30 -10.95 -27.30
N LEU A 359 -4.44 -10.73 -25.99
CA LEU A 359 -3.59 -11.34 -24.97
C LEU A 359 -4.01 -12.80 -24.71
N LEU A 360 -3.37 -13.46 -23.74
CA LEU A 360 -3.48 -14.90 -23.57
C LEU A 360 -4.66 -15.23 -22.64
N PRO A 361 -5.52 -16.22 -22.96
CA PRO A 361 -6.49 -16.74 -22.01
C PRO A 361 -5.76 -17.47 -20.87
N VAL A 362 -6.29 -17.39 -19.64
CA VAL A 362 -5.73 -18.19 -18.54
C VAL A 362 -6.01 -19.68 -18.75
N PRO A 363 -5.08 -20.59 -18.40
CA PRO A 363 -5.20 -22.01 -18.75
C PRO A 363 -6.34 -22.71 -17.99
N PRO A 364 -6.84 -23.87 -18.46
CA PRO A 364 -7.84 -24.66 -17.73
C PRO A 364 -7.42 -25.01 -16.29
N GLU A 365 -6.12 -25.16 -16.04
CA GLU A 365 -5.55 -25.46 -14.72
C GLU A 365 -5.78 -24.33 -13.70
N PHE A 366 -5.70 -23.07 -14.14
CA PHE A 366 -6.02 -21.89 -13.30
C PHE A 366 -7.44 -21.98 -12.74
N TRP A 367 -8.42 -22.32 -13.57
CA TRP A 367 -9.83 -22.42 -13.19
C TRP A 367 -10.15 -23.58 -12.24
N ASN A 368 -9.28 -24.58 -12.19
CA ASN A 368 -9.41 -25.79 -11.37
C ASN A 368 -8.70 -25.65 -10.02
N LYS A 369 -7.59 -24.89 -9.95
CA LYS A 369 -6.73 -24.81 -8.75
C LYS A 369 -6.80 -23.49 -7.99
N SER A 370 -7.28 -22.40 -8.59
CA SER A 370 -7.35 -21.09 -7.91
C SER A 370 -8.41 -21.06 -6.79
N MET A 371 -8.12 -20.31 -5.73
CA MET A 371 -9.05 -20.01 -4.64
C MET A 371 -9.67 -18.64 -4.89
N LEU A 372 -10.77 -18.62 -5.65
CA LEU A 372 -11.43 -17.40 -6.11
C LEU A 372 -12.53 -16.89 -5.15
N GLU A 373 -12.74 -17.57 -4.02
CA GLU A 373 -13.67 -17.17 -2.97
C GLU A 373 -13.25 -17.79 -1.63
N LYS A 374 -13.74 -17.26 -0.51
CA LYS A 374 -13.38 -17.74 0.83
C LYS A 374 -13.99 -19.13 1.09
N PRO A 375 -13.22 -20.16 1.47
CA PRO A 375 -13.77 -21.49 1.77
C PRO A 375 -14.79 -21.47 2.91
N THR A 376 -15.89 -22.22 2.75
CA THR A 376 -16.95 -22.37 3.77
C THR A 376 -16.83 -23.66 4.58
N ASP A 377 -15.71 -24.38 4.47
CA ASP A 377 -15.45 -25.68 5.11
C ASP A 377 -14.71 -25.56 6.46
N GLY A 378 -14.55 -24.35 6.97
CA GLY A 378 -13.94 -24.06 8.27
C GLY A 378 -12.42 -23.91 8.26
N ARG A 379 -11.77 -23.94 7.09
CA ARG A 379 -10.34 -23.65 6.97
C ARG A 379 -10.00 -22.18 7.19
N GLU A 380 -8.89 -21.92 7.86
CA GLU A 380 -8.26 -20.61 7.92
C GLU A 380 -7.37 -20.41 6.68
N VAL A 381 -7.40 -19.19 6.11
CA VAL A 381 -6.71 -18.83 4.86
C VAL A 381 -6.18 -17.41 4.95
N VAL A 382 -5.10 -17.11 4.21
CA VAL A 382 -4.65 -15.74 4.01
C VAL A 382 -5.56 -15.11 2.95
N CYS A 383 -6.52 -14.27 3.38
CA CYS A 383 -7.54 -13.75 2.45
C CYS A 383 -7.01 -12.71 1.44
N HIS A 384 -6.01 -11.91 1.82
CA HIS A 384 -5.45 -10.83 1.01
C HIS A 384 -5.09 -11.30 -0.40
N ALA A 385 -5.61 -10.60 -1.42
CA ALA A 385 -5.46 -10.98 -2.83
C ALA A 385 -3.99 -11.21 -3.23
N SER A 386 -3.74 -12.27 -3.99
CA SER A 386 -2.44 -12.51 -4.63
C SER A 386 -2.50 -13.52 -5.78
N ALA A 387 -1.65 -13.28 -6.79
CA ALA A 387 -1.40 -14.14 -7.93
C ALA A 387 -0.06 -14.91 -7.78
N TRP A 388 -0.05 -16.14 -8.28
CA TRP A 388 1.02 -17.12 -8.04
C TRP A 388 1.50 -17.77 -9.35
N ASP A 389 2.80 -17.66 -9.63
CA ASP A 389 3.52 -18.48 -10.64
C ASP A 389 4.15 -19.68 -9.94
N PHE A 390 3.91 -20.89 -10.45
CA PHE A 390 4.49 -22.14 -9.95
C PHE A 390 5.76 -22.54 -10.71
N TYR A 391 6.33 -21.63 -11.50
CA TYR A 391 7.61 -21.69 -12.21
C TYR A 391 7.77 -22.80 -13.27
N ASN A 392 6.72 -23.59 -13.51
CA ASN A 392 6.69 -24.65 -14.52
C ASN A 392 6.11 -24.20 -15.89
N GLY A 393 5.71 -22.93 -16.01
CA GLY A 393 5.17 -22.33 -17.23
C GLY A 393 3.76 -22.80 -17.63
N LYS A 394 3.00 -23.41 -16.72
CA LYS A 394 1.65 -23.97 -16.96
C LYS A 394 0.66 -23.67 -15.84
N ASP A 395 1.11 -23.83 -14.60
CA ASP A 395 0.31 -23.69 -13.40
C ASP A 395 0.46 -22.26 -12.85
N PHE A 396 -0.64 -21.52 -12.92
CA PHE A 396 -0.78 -20.16 -12.43
C PHE A 396 -2.09 -20.07 -11.67
N ARG A 397 -2.12 -19.41 -10.50
CA ARG A 397 -3.29 -19.39 -9.61
C ARG A 397 -3.53 -18.03 -8.97
N ILE A 398 -4.78 -17.68 -8.70
CA ILE A 398 -5.16 -16.54 -7.84
C ILE A 398 -5.75 -17.05 -6.52
N LYS A 399 -5.41 -16.36 -5.43
CA LYS A 399 -5.97 -16.57 -4.08
C LYS A 399 -6.56 -15.26 -3.56
N GLN A 400 -7.88 -15.10 -3.65
CA GLN A 400 -8.62 -13.92 -3.20
C GLN A 400 -9.92 -14.34 -2.49
N CYS A 401 -10.22 -13.75 -1.34
CA CYS A 401 -11.52 -13.90 -0.68
C CYS A 401 -12.60 -13.02 -1.32
N THR A 402 -12.82 -13.19 -2.63
CA THR A 402 -13.58 -12.25 -3.47
C THR A 402 -15.02 -12.02 -2.99
N THR A 403 -15.39 -10.75 -2.85
CA THR A 403 -16.77 -10.31 -2.59
C THR A 403 -17.41 -9.78 -3.88
N VAL A 404 -18.71 -9.99 -4.08
CA VAL A 404 -19.40 -9.53 -5.30
C VAL A 404 -19.72 -8.02 -5.21
N ASN A 405 -18.76 -7.19 -5.61
CA ASN A 405 -18.86 -5.74 -5.69
C ASN A 405 -17.88 -5.19 -6.77
N LEU A 406 -17.89 -3.87 -7.03
CA LEU A 406 -17.02 -3.23 -8.03
C LEU A 406 -15.55 -3.11 -7.59
N GLU A 407 -15.26 -2.91 -6.29
CA GLU A 407 -13.89 -2.84 -5.75
C GLU A 407 -13.16 -4.16 -6.02
N ASP A 408 -13.77 -5.29 -5.69
CA ASP A 408 -13.27 -6.63 -5.95
C ASP A 408 -13.25 -7.00 -7.45
N LEU A 409 -14.10 -6.40 -8.29
CA LEU A 409 -14.01 -6.54 -9.75
C LEU A 409 -12.75 -5.85 -10.30
N VAL A 410 -12.39 -4.69 -9.74
CA VAL A 410 -11.11 -4.01 -10.04
C VAL A 410 -9.92 -4.84 -9.54
N VAL A 411 -10.00 -5.40 -8.33
CA VAL A 411 -8.95 -6.32 -7.81
C VAL A 411 -8.84 -7.58 -8.67
N ALA A 412 -9.94 -8.16 -9.15
CA ALA A 412 -9.89 -9.31 -10.05
C ALA A 412 -9.13 -9.01 -11.36
N HIS A 413 -9.25 -7.79 -11.90
CA HIS A 413 -8.46 -7.34 -13.05
C HIS A 413 -6.98 -7.07 -12.69
N HIS A 414 -6.70 -6.54 -11.50
CA HIS A 414 -5.35 -6.37 -10.96
C HIS A 414 -4.60 -7.71 -10.94
N GLU A 415 -5.15 -8.70 -10.25
CA GLU A 415 -4.56 -10.03 -10.08
C GLU A 415 -4.45 -10.80 -11.41
N MET A 416 -5.45 -10.68 -12.30
CA MET A 416 -5.38 -11.27 -13.64
C MET A 416 -4.27 -10.61 -14.50
N GLY A 417 -3.92 -9.35 -14.24
CA GLY A 417 -2.76 -8.68 -14.84
C GLY A 417 -1.42 -9.32 -14.45
N HIS A 418 -1.28 -9.78 -13.20
CA HIS A 418 -0.13 -10.57 -12.79
C HIS A 418 -0.07 -11.92 -13.51
N ILE A 419 -1.18 -12.66 -13.57
CA ILE A 419 -1.26 -13.94 -14.31
C ILE A 419 -0.92 -13.74 -15.80
N GLN A 420 -1.39 -12.64 -16.39
CA GLN A 420 -1.07 -12.28 -17.77
C GLN A 420 0.43 -12.00 -17.97
N TYR A 421 1.10 -11.37 -17.00
CA TYR A 421 2.56 -11.18 -17.03
C TYR A 421 3.28 -12.53 -16.94
N PHE A 422 2.87 -13.41 -16.01
CA PHE A 422 3.43 -14.76 -15.84
C PHE A 422 3.40 -15.55 -17.16
N MET A 423 2.25 -15.56 -17.84
CA MET A 423 2.08 -16.28 -19.11
C MET A 423 2.89 -15.69 -20.27
N GLN A 424 3.26 -14.40 -20.24
CA GLN A 424 4.02 -13.76 -21.33
C GLN A 424 5.53 -14.01 -21.21
N TYR A 425 6.08 -14.07 -19.99
CA TYR A 425 7.51 -14.31 -19.77
C TYR A 425 7.88 -15.75 -19.43
N LYS A 426 6.91 -16.69 -19.38
CA LYS A 426 7.11 -18.08 -18.96
C LYS A 426 8.23 -18.85 -19.68
N ASP A 427 8.64 -18.42 -20.86
CA ASP A 427 9.68 -19.05 -21.67
C ASP A 427 11.09 -18.43 -21.45
N LEU A 428 11.20 -17.41 -20.59
CA LEU A 428 12.48 -16.90 -20.10
C LEU A 428 13.08 -17.82 -19.01
N PRO A 429 14.41 -17.75 -18.77
CA PRO A 429 15.01 -18.32 -17.57
C PRO A 429 14.37 -17.74 -16.29
N VAL A 430 14.18 -18.55 -15.25
CA VAL A 430 13.42 -18.14 -14.04
C VAL A 430 14.00 -16.92 -13.33
N ALA A 431 15.31 -16.69 -13.41
CA ALA A 431 15.96 -15.47 -12.91
C ALA A 431 15.50 -14.17 -13.58
N LEU A 432 14.81 -14.25 -14.72
CA LEU A 432 14.30 -13.12 -15.50
C LEU A 432 12.76 -13.11 -15.61
N ARG A 433 12.07 -14.05 -14.94
CA ARG A 433 10.60 -14.13 -14.85
C ARG A 433 10.07 -13.21 -13.74
N GLU A 434 10.32 -11.92 -13.93
CA GLU A 434 9.84 -10.83 -13.08
C GLU A 434 9.37 -9.68 -13.98
N GLY A 435 8.63 -8.71 -13.43
CA GLY A 435 8.30 -7.48 -14.15
C GLY A 435 9.55 -6.67 -14.48
N ALA A 436 9.51 -5.84 -15.52
CA ALA A 436 10.69 -5.05 -15.94
C ALA A 436 11.27 -4.19 -14.81
N ASN A 437 10.41 -3.71 -13.92
CA ASN A 437 10.70 -3.49 -12.49
C ASN A 437 9.44 -3.91 -11.69
N PRO A 438 9.47 -3.95 -10.34
CA PRO A 438 8.31 -4.38 -9.55
C PRO A 438 7.02 -3.60 -9.84
N GLY A 439 7.11 -2.28 -10.06
CA GLY A 439 5.94 -1.44 -10.35
C GLY A 439 5.27 -1.75 -11.69
N PHE A 440 5.98 -2.30 -12.69
CA PHE A 440 5.36 -2.80 -13.92
C PHE A 440 4.41 -3.95 -13.64
N HIS A 441 4.77 -4.87 -12.73
CA HIS A 441 3.96 -6.04 -12.42
C HIS A 441 2.60 -5.65 -11.80
N GLU A 442 2.64 -4.65 -10.92
CA GLU A 442 1.49 -4.04 -10.23
C GLU A 442 0.67 -3.08 -11.12
N ALA A 443 1.12 -2.77 -12.35
CA ALA A 443 0.46 -1.79 -13.23
C ALA A 443 -0.38 -2.43 -14.33
N ILE A 444 -0.04 -3.61 -14.84
CA ILE A 444 -0.71 -4.20 -16.02
C ILE A 444 -2.20 -4.41 -15.79
N GLY A 445 -2.59 -5.00 -14.66
CA GLY A 445 -4.01 -5.23 -14.36
C GLY A 445 -4.78 -3.93 -14.09
N ASP A 446 -4.14 -2.97 -13.41
CA ASP A 446 -4.69 -1.64 -13.14
C ASP A 446 -4.99 -0.85 -14.42
N VAL A 447 -4.15 -0.94 -15.45
CA VAL A 447 -4.39 -0.30 -16.77
C VAL A 447 -5.69 -0.76 -17.42
N LEU A 448 -5.99 -2.06 -17.32
CA LEU A 448 -7.25 -2.61 -17.81
C LEU A 448 -8.41 -2.18 -16.90
N ALA A 449 -8.22 -2.22 -15.58
CA ALA A 449 -9.21 -1.77 -14.62
C ALA A 449 -9.63 -0.30 -14.81
N LEU A 450 -8.72 0.59 -15.25
CA LEU A 450 -9.05 1.97 -15.63
C LEU A 450 -10.07 2.04 -16.78
N SER A 451 -10.00 1.11 -17.75
CA SER A 451 -10.94 1.03 -18.89
C SER A 451 -12.26 0.38 -18.48
N VAL A 452 -12.18 -0.72 -17.70
CA VAL A 452 -13.33 -1.45 -17.13
C VAL A 452 -14.20 -0.54 -16.26
N SER A 453 -13.57 0.35 -15.49
CA SER A 453 -14.27 1.28 -14.60
C SER A 453 -15.00 2.42 -15.33
N THR A 454 -14.77 2.61 -16.63
CA THR A 454 -15.43 3.71 -17.36
C THR A 454 -16.95 3.50 -17.41
N PRO A 455 -17.77 4.58 -17.35
CA PRO A 455 -19.22 4.45 -17.47
C PRO A 455 -19.67 3.75 -18.76
N LYS A 456 -18.92 3.94 -19.86
CA LYS A 456 -19.13 3.24 -21.13
C LYS A 456 -19.01 1.71 -20.97
N HIS A 457 -17.96 1.24 -20.31
CA HIS A 457 -17.71 -0.19 -20.16
C HIS A 457 -18.65 -0.83 -19.13
N LEU A 458 -18.83 -0.20 -17.97
CA LEU A 458 -19.80 -0.65 -16.96
C LEU A 458 -21.24 -0.66 -17.50
N HIS A 459 -21.61 0.26 -18.39
CA HIS A 459 -22.90 0.20 -19.10
C HIS A 459 -23.00 -1.02 -20.04
N SER A 460 -21.92 -1.36 -20.76
CA SER A 460 -21.90 -2.56 -21.62
C SER A 460 -22.00 -3.88 -20.83
N LEU A 461 -21.51 -3.89 -19.59
CA LEU A 461 -21.71 -4.97 -18.60
C LEU A 461 -23.08 -4.92 -17.90
N ASN A 462 -23.94 -3.96 -18.26
CA ASN A 462 -25.25 -3.68 -17.64
C ASN A 462 -25.15 -3.40 -16.11
N LEU A 463 -24.01 -2.87 -15.66
CA LEU A 463 -23.74 -2.48 -14.26
C LEU A 463 -24.00 -1.00 -13.99
N LEU A 464 -24.02 -0.15 -15.02
CA LEU A 464 -24.49 1.23 -14.97
C LEU A 464 -25.61 1.46 -15.99
N SER A 465 -26.47 2.44 -15.71
CA SER A 465 -27.47 2.91 -16.67
C SER A 465 -26.79 3.64 -17.84
N SER A 466 -27.55 4.17 -18.80
CA SER A 466 -26.97 4.95 -19.92
C SER A 466 -26.49 6.34 -19.45
N GLU A 467 -25.40 6.37 -18.68
CA GLU A 467 -24.78 7.57 -18.09
C GLU A 467 -23.96 8.41 -19.11
N GLY A 468 -24.08 8.11 -20.40
CA GLY A 468 -23.38 8.82 -21.47
C GLY A 468 -23.94 10.22 -21.73
N GLY A 469 -23.22 11.26 -21.30
CA GLY A 469 -23.26 12.56 -21.99
C GLY A 469 -23.46 13.84 -21.15
N SER A 470 -23.44 13.79 -19.82
CA SER A 470 -23.49 15.00 -18.98
C SER A 470 -22.19 15.23 -18.21
N ASP A 471 -21.74 16.49 -18.14
CA ASP A 471 -20.54 16.88 -17.38
C ASP A 471 -20.67 16.57 -15.87
N GLU A 472 -21.89 16.55 -15.31
CA GLU A 472 -22.14 16.16 -13.90
C GLU A 472 -21.69 14.71 -13.63
N HIS A 473 -22.12 13.75 -14.46
CA HIS A 473 -21.70 12.35 -14.37
C HIS A 473 -20.19 12.17 -14.61
N ASP A 474 -19.57 12.96 -15.51
CA ASP A 474 -18.11 12.89 -15.73
C ASP A 474 -17.31 13.33 -14.51
N ILE A 475 -17.70 14.43 -13.86
CA ILE A 475 -17.06 14.90 -12.61
C ILE A 475 -17.33 13.93 -11.45
N ASN A 476 -18.55 13.39 -11.38
CA ASN A 476 -18.93 12.34 -10.42
C ASN A 476 -18.04 11.08 -10.58
N PHE A 477 -17.83 10.61 -11.81
CA PHE A 477 -16.93 9.50 -12.12
C PHE A 477 -15.46 9.83 -11.78
N LEU A 478 -14.96 10.99 -12.21
CA LEU A 478 -13.58 11.41 -11.92
C LEU A 478 -13.33 11.52 -10.41
N MET A 479 -14.30 12.01 -9.62
CA MET A 479 -14.21 12.04 -8.16
C MET A 479 -14.09 10.61 -7.60
N LYS A 480 -14.95 9.68 -8.03
CA LYS A 480 -14.87 8.27 -7.61
C LYS A 480 -13.48 7.67 -7.89
N MET A 481 -12.91 7.94 -9.08
CA MET A 481 -11.57 7.49 -9.45
C MET A 481 -10.45 8.19 -8.66
N ALA A 482 -10.57 9.48 -8.37
CA ALA A 482 -9.56 10.24 -7.63
C ALA A 482 -9.49 9.85 -6.14
N LEU A 483 -10.64 9.54 -5.53
CA LEU A 483 -10.71 9.04 -4.16
C LEU A 483 -9.89 7.76 -3.96
N ASP A 484 -9.63 6.97 -5.00
CA ASP A 484 -8.68 5.84 -4.90
C ASP A 484 -7.31 6.23 -5.46
N LYS A 485 -7.24 6.65 -6.73
CA LYS A 485 -5.98 6.79 -7.46
C LYS A 485 -5.13 7.97 -6.97
N ILE A 486 -5.75 9.07 -6.53
CA ILE A 486 -5.01 10.24 -6.01
C ILE A 486 -4.77 10.12 -4.49
N ALA A 487 -5.74 9.63 -3.72
CA ALA A 487 -5.59 9.44 -2.28
C ALA A 487 -4.47 8.46 -1.89
N PHE A 488 -4.24 7.46 -2.74
CA PHE A 488 -3.25 6.42 -2.51
C PHE A 488 -1.80 6.84 -2.77
N ILE A 489 -1.55 7.91 -3.53
CA ILE A 489 -0.20 8.42 -3.84
C ILE A 489 0.59 8.76 -2.55
N PRO A 490 0.11 9.64 -1.65
CA PRO A 490 0.82 9.93 -0.40
C PRO A 490 0.92 8.73 0.54
N PHE A 491 -0.08 7.82 0.54
CA PHE A 491 -0.01 6.60 1.34
C PHE A 491 1.10 5.65 0.86
N SER A 492 1.14 5.37 -0.45
CA SER A 492 2.13 4.48 -1.02
C SER A 492 3.55 5.03 -0.95
N TYR A 493 3.70 6.37 -0.99
CA TYR A 493 4.96 7.02 -0.74
C TYR A 493 5.43 6.86 0.72
N LEU A 494 4.56 7.13 1.71
CA LEU A 494 4.97 7.18 3.11
C LEU A 494 5.36 5.81 3.70
N VAL A 495 4.77 4.72 3.22
CA VAL A 495 4.99 3.38 3.79
C VAL A 495 6.45 2.95 3.65
N ASP A 496 7.04 3.12 2.46
CA ASP A 496 8.43 2.76 2.24
C ASP A 496 9.39 3.88 2.66
N GLN A 497 8.99 5.16 2.66
CA GLN A 497 9.74 6.21 3.35
C GLN A 497 9.89 5.94 4.86
N TRP A 498 8.88 5.35 5.51
CA TRP A 498 9.00 4.86 6.89
C TRP A 498 9.90 3.62 6.98
N ARG A 499 9.69 2.60 6.14
CA ARG A 499 10.50 1.36 6.20
C ARG A 499 11.97 1.56 5.87
N TRP A 500 12.31 2.36 4.86
CA TRP A 500 13.71 2.67 4.53
C TRP A 500 14.42 3.33 5.71
N ARG A 501 13.77 4.30 6.37
CA ARG A 501 14.28 4.94 7.58
C ARG A 501 14.33 4.01 8.81
N VAL A 502 13.55 2.92 8.83
CA VAL A 502 13.71 1.84 9.83
C VAL A 502 14.91 0.94 9.49
N PHE A 503 15.11 0.62 8.22
CA PHE A 503 16.22 -0.23 7.78
C PHE A 503 17.58 0.48 7.88
N ASP A 504 17.67 1.77 7.54
CA ASP A 504 18.91 2.56 7.68
C ASP A 504 19.24 2.93 9.15
N GLY A 505 18.28 2.75 10.08
CA GLY A 505 18.43 3.00 11.51
C GLY A 505 18.03 4.40 11.99
N SER A 506 17.56 5.29 11.11
CA SER A 506 17.04 6.62 11.45
C SER A 506 15.76 6.59 12.30
N ILE A 507 15.01 5.48 12.27
CA ILE A 507 13.87 5.17 13.11
C ILE A 507 14.16 3.86 13.85
N THR A 508 14.15 3.92 15.17
CA THR A 508 14.39 2.78 16.06
C THR A 508 13.08 2.28 16.68
N LYS A 509 13.12 1.15 17.38
CA LYS A 509 11.93 0.57 18.03
C LYS A 509 11.27 1.49 19.06
N GLU A 510 12.02 2.46 19.60
CA GLU A 510 11.56 3.46 20.55
C GLU A 510 10.68 4.55 19.89
N ASN A 511 10.83 4.80 18.59
CA ASN A 511 10.08 5.83 17.85
C ASN A 511 9.33 5.32 16.60
N TYR A 512 9.26 4.01 16.34
CA TYR A 512 8.52 3.39 15.24
C TYR A 512 7.14 4.01 15.00
N ASN A 513 6.30 4.08 16.03
CA ASN A 513 4.91 4.50 15.88
C ASN A 513 4.77 6.03 15.79
N GLN A 514 5.61 6.76 16.50
CA GLN A 514 5.67 8.21 16.48
C GLN A 514 6.07 8.72 15.09
N GLU A 515 7.14 8.15 14.51
CA GLU A 515 7.60 8.51 13.17
C GLU A 515 6.65 8.06 12.06
N TRP A 516 5.94 6.94 12.24
CA TRP A 516 4.82 6.58 11.37
C TRP A 516 3.76 7.68 11.34
N TRP A 517 3.33 8.18 12.50
CA TRP A 517 2.35 9.26 12.58
C TRP A 517 2.86 10.61 12.11
N SER A 518 4.15 10.94 12.32
CA SER A 518 4.81 12.09 11.70
C SER A 518 4.71 12.06 10.17
N LEU A 519 4.90 10.89 9.54
CA LEU A 519 4.84 10.73 8.09
C LEU A 519 3.38 10.69 7.57
N ARG A 520 2.45 10.09 8.32
CA ARG A 520 0.99 10.16 8.04
C ARG A 520 0.48 11.60 8.02
N LEU A 521 0.91 12.41 8.99
CA LEU A 521 0.62 13.83 9.03
C LEU A 521 1.33 14.59 7.90
N LYS A 522 2.64 14.37 7.68
CA LYS A 522 3.44 15.08 6.67
C LYS A 522 2.92 14.88 5.24
N TYR A 523 2.57 13.65 4.86
CA TYR A 523 2.26 13.32 3.47
C TYR A 523 0.76 13.23 3.17
N GLN A 524 -0.06 12.69 4.08
CA GLN A 524 -1.51 12.58 3.87
C GLN A 524 -2.33 13.63 4.62
N GLY A 525 -1.76 14.35 5.58
CA GLY A 525 -2.57 15.22 6.44
C GLY A 525 -3.62 14.46 7.21
N LEU A 526 -3.24 13.31 7.79
CA LEU A 526 -4.09 12.48 8.63
C LEU A 526 -3.59 12.42 10.06
N CYS A 527 -4.50 12.47 11.03
CA CYS A 527 -4.23 12.31 12.45
C CYS A 527 -4.82 10.98 12.99
N PRO A 528 -4.23 10.39 14.04
CA PRO A 528 -4.89 9.30 14.74
C PRO A 528 -6.12 9.86 15.48
N PRO A 529 -7.27 9.16 15.49
CA PRO A 529 -8.45 9.62 16.21
C PRO A 529 -8.32 9.50 17.73
N VAL A 530 -7.43 8.62 18.21
CA VAL A 530 -7.07 8.45 19.62
C VAL A 530 -5.56 8.58 19.76
N PRO A 531 -5.03 9.32 20.75
CA PRO A 531 -3.59 9.41 20.99
C PRO A 531 -2.96 8.04 21.17
N ARG A 532 -1.85 7.77 20.46
CA ARG A 532 -1.15 6.49 20.53
C ARG A 532 -0.31 6.39 21.80
N THR A 533 -0.17 5.17 22.30
CA THR A 533 0.42 4.79 23.59
C THR A 533 1.72 3.99 23.41
N GLN A 534 2.42 3.74 24.51
CA GLN A 534 3.57 2.84 24.48
C GLN A 534 3.13 1.41 24.11
N GLY A 535 3.85 0.81 23.16
CA GLY A 535 3.58 -0.54 22.66
C GLY A 535 2.58 -0.60 21.51
N ASP A 536 2.07 0.55 21.03
CA ASP A 536 1.37 0.60 19.74
C ASP A 536 2.35 0.45 18.58
N PHE A 537 1.93 -0.30 17.57
CA PHE A 537 2.67 -0.54 16.34
C PHE A 537 1.70 -0.62 15.17
N ASP A 538 1.12 0.53 14.83
CA ASP A 538 0.13 0.70 13.78
C ASP A 538 0.64 0.29 12.37
N PRO A 539 1.95 0.39 12.02
CA PRO A 539 2.47 -0.23 10.80
C PRO A 539 2.19 -1.73 10.72
N GLY A 540 2.33 -2.47 11.83
CA GLY A 540 2.05 -3.91 11.90
C GLY A 540 0.60 -4.27 11.61
N ALA A 541 -0.33 -3.31 11.68
CA ALA A 541 -1.73 -3.49 11.33
C ALA A 541 -2.00 -3.38 9.80
N LYS A 542 -0.98 -3.25 8.95
CA LYS A 542 -1.08 -3.28 7.47
C LYS A 542 -0.30 -4.45 6.88
N PHE A 543 -0.99 -5.41 6.24
CA PHE A 543 -0.47 -6.68 5.67
C PHE A 543 0.98 -6.66 5.17
N HIS A 544 1.32 -5.71 4.30
CA HIS A 544 2.65 -5.59 3.66
C HIS A 544 3.82 -5.42 4.64
N ILE A 545 3.56 -4.99 5.89
CA ILE A 545 4.56 -4.85 6.95
C ILE A 545 4.94 -6.21 7.57
N PRO A 546 4.02 -6.98 8.20
CA PRO A 546 4.33 -8.32 8.70
C PRO A 546 4.69 -9.34 7.60
N SER A 547 4.11 -9.25 6.39
CA SER A 547 4.45 -10.16 5.28
C SER A 547 5.69 -9.72 4.47
N SER A 548 6.43 -8.69 4.91
CA SER A 548 7.70 -8.26 4.29
C SER A 548 7.62 -7.94 2.78
N VAL A 549 6.50 -7.38 2.31
CA VAL A 549 6.29 -7.04 0.88
C VAL A 549 6.63 -5.56 0.62
N PRO A 550 7.65 -5.22 -0.21
CA PRO A 550 7.98 -3.84 -0.60
C PRO A 550 6.78 -3.06 -1.14
N TYR A 551 6.63 -1.78 -0.81
CA TYR A 551 5.40 -1.00 -1.09
C TYR A 551 5.56 0.04 -2.21
N ILE A 552 6.77 0.52 -2.47
CA ILE A 552 7.02 1.54 -3.48
C ILE A 552 6.63 1.10 -4.91
N ARG A 553 6.50 -0.22 -5.12
CA ARG A 553 5.90 -0.82 -6.32
C ARG A 553 4.51 -0.27 -6.64
N TYR A 554 3.69 0.01 -5.62
CA TYR A 554 2.34 0.52 -5.80
C TYR A 554 2.33 2.02 -6.12
N PHE A 555 3.25 2.80 -5.53
CA PHE A 555 3.46 4.19 -5.93
C PHE A 555 3.85 4.27 -7.40
N VAL A 556 4.86 3.49 -7.81
CA VAL A 556 5.32 3.43 -9.20
C VAL A 556 4.19 2.98 -10.14
N SER A 557 3.43 1.94 -9.76
CA SER A 557 2.25 1.49 -10.53
C SER A 557 1.24 2.61 -10.73
N PHE A 558 0.88 3.35 -9.69
CA PHE A 558 -0.12 4.41 -9.76
C PHE A 558 0.32 5.62 -10.61
N ILE A 559 1.62 5.78 -10.86
CA ILE A 559 2.14 6.71 -11.88
C ILE A 559 2.05 6.08 -13.27
N ILE A 560 2.72 4.94 -13.47
CA ILE A 560 2.95 4.38 -14.81
C ILE A 560 1.69 3.80 -15.45
N GLN A 561 0.69 3.38 -14.67
CA GLN A 561 -0.58 2.89 -15.21
C GLN A 561 -1.30 3.97 -16.05
N PHE A 562 -1.17 5.25 -15.69
CA PHE A 562 -1.72 6.34 -16.51
C PHE A 562 -0.88 6.60 -17.76
N GLN A 563 0.45 6.50 -17.67
CA GLN A 563 1.33 6.59 -18.86
C GLN A 563 1.05 5.47 -19.86
N PHE A 564 0.84 4.25 -19.37
CA PHE A 564 0.44 3.11 -20.18
C PHE A 564 -0.95 3.32 -20.77
N HIS A 565 -1.95 3.68 -19.95
CA HIS A 565 -3.31 3.94 -20.41
C HIS A 565 -3.31 5.02 -21.52
N GLU A 566 -2.67 6.18 -21.32
CA GLU A 566 -2.55 7.24 -22.35
C GLU A 566 -1.97 6.71 -23.68
N ALA A 567 -0.86 5.98 -23.63
CA ALA A 567 -0.22 5.44 -24.82
C ALA A 567 -1.02 4.33 -25.52
N LEU A 568 -1.79 3.54 -24.77
CA LEU A 568 -2.64 2.48 -25.28
C LEU A 568 -3.95 3.03 -25.86
N CYS A 569 -4.50 4.09 -25.27
CA CYS A 569 -5.62 4.85 -25.82
C CYS A 569 -5.27 5.49 -27.16
N GLN A 570 -4.07 6.07 -27.27
CA GLN A 570 -3.54 6.56 -28.54
C GLN A 570 -3.37 5.42 -29.56
N ALA A 571 -2.89 4.24 -29.14
CA ALA A 571 -2.77 3.07 -30.00
C ALA A 571 -4.12 2.52 -30.49
N ALA A 572 -5.15 2.59 -29.64
CA ALA A 572 -6.54 2.23 -29.94
C ALA A 572 -7.28 3.29 -30.79
N GLY A 573 -6.63 4.43 -31.12
CA GLY A 573 -7.25 5.51 -31.88
C GLY A 573 -8.27 6.34 -31.11
N HIS A 574 -8.25 6.33 -29.78
CA HIS A 574 -9.14 7.13 -28.94
C HIS A 574 -8.95 8.64 -29.18
N THR A 575 -10.05 9.38 -29.15
CA THR A 575 -10.07 10.85 -29.28
C THR A 575 -10.98 11.47 -28.23
N GLY A 576 -10.58 12.60 -27.67
CA GLY A 576 -11.30 13.29 -26.59
C GLY A 576 -10.61 13.10 -25.23
N PRO A 577 -11.32 13.35 -24.11
CA PRO A 577 -10.73 13.25 -22.77
C PRO A 577 -10.21 11.85 -22.47
N LEU A 578 -9.02 11.77 -21.85
CA LEU A 578 -8.36 10.50 -21.56
C LEU A 578 -9.21 9.59 -20.66
N HIS A 579 -9.90 10.15 -19.66
CA HIS A 579 -10.74 9.37 -18.72
C HIS A 579 -11.97 8.70 -19.36
N LYS A 580 -12.30 9.01 -20.63
CA LYS A 580 -13.37 8.34 -21.39
C LYS A 580 -12.86 7.22 -22.29
N CYS A 581 -11.56 6.96 -22.27
CA CYS A 581 -10.95 5.90 -23.05
C CYS A 581 -11.31 4.51 -22.49
N ASP A 582 -11.74 3.62 -23.38
CA ASP A 582 -11.87 2.20 -23.11
C ASP A 582 -11.12 1.46 -24.22
N ILE A 583 -10.07 0.71 -23.85
CA ILE A 583 -9.19 0.00 -24.78
C ILE A 583 -9.73 -1.38 -25.19
N TYR A 584 -10.88 -1.81 -24.66
CA TYR A 584 -11.50 -3.10 -24.96
C TYR A 584 -11.55 -3.38 -26.47
N GLN A 585 -11.20 -4.61 -26.87
CA GLN A 585 -11.02 -5.07 -28.25
C GLN A 585 -9.85 -4.49 -29.08
N SER A 586 -9.06 -3.52 -28.60
CA SER A 586 -7.89 -3.04 -29.35
C SER A 586 -6.72 -4.03 -29.34
N LYS A 587 -6.43 -4.61 -30.51
CA LYS A 587 -5.29 -5.52 -30.71
C LYS A 587 -3.96 -4.78 -30.73
N GLU A 588 -3.97 -3.51 -31.13
CA GLU A 588 -2.82 -2.61 -31.16
C GLU A 588 -2.34 -2.30 -29.74
N ALA A 589 -3.29 -2.02 -28.83
CA ALA A 589 -3.01 -1.87 -27.40
C ALA A 589 -2.45 -3.17 -26.81
N GLY A 590 -3.13 -4.30 -27.04
CA GLY A 590 -2.66 -5.61 -26.58
C GLY A 590 -1.27 -5.98 -27.09
N GLN A 591 -0.93 -5.66 -28.34
CA GLN A 591 0.39 -5.91 -28.90
C GLN A 591 1.50 -5.12 -28.18
N ARG A 592 1.28 -3.85 -27.81
CA ARG A 592 2.26 -3.06 -27.02
C ARG A 592 2.46 -3.62 -25.62
N LEU A 593 1.38 -4.05 -24.96
CA LEU A 593 1.44 -4.71 -23.66
C LEU A 593 2.22 -6.03 -23.76
N ALA A 594 1.93 -6.85 -24.76
CA ALA A 594 2.57 -8.15 -24.96
C ALA A 594 4.07 -8.05 -25.28
N THR A 595 4.51 -7.08 -26.09
CA THR A 595 5.94 -6.92 -26.41
C THR A 595 6.75 -6.51 -25.19
N ALA A 596 6.22 -5.63 -24.34
CA ALA A 596 6.88 -5.23 -23.10
C ALA A 596 6.89 -6.35 -22.05
N MET A 597 5.76 -7.04 -21.82
CA MET A 597 5.69 -8.14 -20.84
C MET A 597 6.64 -9.31 -21.21
N LYS A 598 6.79 -9.62 -22.50
CA LYS A 598 7.72 -10.67 -22.97
C LYS A 598 9.19 -10.42 -22.65
N LEU A 599 9.59 -9.17 -22.35
CA LEU A 599 10.95 -8.90 -21.88
C LEU A 599 11.19 -9.43 -20.47
N GLY A 600 10.14 -9.57 -19.65
CA GLY A 600 10.28 -9.79 -18.21
C GLY A 600 11.29 -8.83 -17.61
N PHE A 601 12.23 -9.37 -16.82
CA PHE A 601 13.36 -8.63 -16.26
C PHE A 601 14.65 -8.79 -17.09
N SER A 602 14.58 -9.18 -18.36
CA SER A 602 15.78 -9.38 -19.20
C SER A 602 16.49 -8.09 -19.63
N ARG A 603 15.79 -6.95 -19.56
CA ARG A 603 16.26 -5.62 -19.97
C ARG A 603 16.02 -4.58 -18.86
N PRO A 604 16.79 -3.48 -18.83
CA PRO A 604 16.47 -2.32 -18.01
C PRO A 604 15.03 -1.83 -18.27
N TRP A 605 14.28 -1.51 -17.23
CA TRP A 605 12.88 -1.10 -17.35
C TRP A 605 12.60 0.07 -18.30
N PRO A 606 13.51 1.03 -18.56
CA PRO A 606 13.28 2.08 -19.57
C PRO A 606 13.08 1.52 -20.98
N GLU A 607 13.65 0.36 -21.33
CA GLU A 607 13.39 -0.31 -22.61
C GLU A 607 11.92 -0.78 -22.70
N ALA A 608 11.36 -1.32 -21.61
CA ALA A 608 9.96 -1.72 -21.55
C ALA A 608 9.00 -0.51 -21.54
N MET A 609 9.37 0.58 -20.83
CA MET A 609 8.65 1.85 -20.85
C MET A 609 8.58 2.44 -22.27
N GLN A 610 9.69 2.39 -23.00
CA GLN A 610 9.80 2.83 -24.39
C GLN A 610 8.90 2.03 -25.35
N LEU A 611 8.77 0.71 -25.16
CA LEU A 611 7.91 -0.13 -26.01
C LEU A 611 6.41 0.17 -25.85
N ILE A 612 5.96 0.53 -24.64
CA ILE A 612 4.56 0.87 -24.38
C ILE A 612 4.29 2.33 -24.76
N THR A 613 5.11 3.25 -24.25
CA THR A 613 4.80 4.69 -24.23
C THR A 613 5.51 5.52 -25.29
N GLY A 614 6.53 4.98 -25.96
CA GLY A 614 7.35 5.73 -26.92
C GLY A 614 8.40 6.64 -26.27
N GLN A 615 8.56 6.61 -24.95
CA GLN A 615 9.58 7.35 -24.20
C GLN A 615 10.10 6.51 -23.00
N PRO A 616 11.27 6.82 -22.39
CA PRO A 616 11.91 5.93 -21.41
C PRO A 616 11.60 6.22 -19.92
N ASN A 617 10.99 7.36 -19.58
CA ASN A 617 10.94 7.87 -18.19
C ASN A 617 9.60 7.61 -17.48
N MET A 618 9.62 7.67 -16.15
CA MET A 618 8.40 7.84 -15.34
C MET A 618 7.98 9.32 -15.31
N SER A 619 6.67 9.58 -15.44
CA SER A 619 6.10 10.92 -15.43
C SER A 619 4.64 10.92 -14.94
N ALA A 620 4.28 11.90 -14.10
CA ALA A 620 2.91 12.10 -13.64
C ALA A 620 2.01 12.81 -14.69
N SER A 621 2.55 13.19 -15.86
CA SER A 621 1.81 13.99 -16.86
C SER A 621 0.50 13.35 -17.31
N ALA A 622 0.50 12.04 -17.55
CA ALA A 622 -0.68 11.31 -17.99
C ALA A 622 -1.76 11.21 -16.89
N MET A 623 -1.34 11.09 -15.62
CA MET A 623 -2.24 11.09 -14.47
C MET A 623 -2.88 12.48 -14.26
N LEU A 624 -2.07 13.54 -14.35
CA LEU A 624 -2.54 14.92 -14.30
C LEU A 624 -3.46 15.26 -15.50
N SER A 625 -3.19 14.70 -16.67
CA SER A 625 -4.02 14.81 -17.89
C SER A 625 -5.39 14.14 -17.68
N TYR A 626 -5.41 12.91 -17.16
CA TYR A 626 -6.64 12.16 -16.82
C TYR A 626 -7.55 12.95 -15.87
N PHE A 627 -6.99 13.47 -14.78
CA PHE A 627 -7.72 14.17 -13.73
C PHE A 627 -7.87 15.69 -13.94
N LYS A 628 -7.41 16.25 -15.07
CA LYS A 628 -7.45 17.70 -15.33
C LYS A 628 -8.84 18.33 -15.13
N PRO A 629 -9.96 17.75 -15.60
CA PRO A 629 -11.29 18.34 -15.41
C PRO A 629 -11.69 18.39 -13.92
N LEU A 630 -11.32 17.37 -13.14
CA LEU A 630 -11.58 17.32 -11.71
C LEU A 630 -10.74 18.34 -10.94
N LEU A 631 -9.46 18.53 -11.33
CA LEU A 631 -8.60 19.53 -10.71
C LEU A 631 -9.17 20.95 -10.88
N ASP A 632 -9.72 21.25 -12.06
CA ASP A 632 -10.36 22.53 -12.33
C ASP A 632 -11.62 22.71 -11.49
N TRP A 633 -12.50 21.70 -11.48
CA TRP A 633 -13.73 21.71 -10.68
C TRP A 633 -13.45 21.85 -9.17
N LEU A 634 -12.52 21.05 -8.63
CA LEU A 634 -12.12 21.11 -7.22
C LEU A 634 -11.56 22.48 -6.83
N ARG A 635 -10.80 23.14 -7.70
CA ARG A 635 -10.28 24.49 -7.43
C ARG A 635 -11.42 25.50 -7.31
N THR A 636 -12.36 25.49 -8.24
CA THR A 636 -13.54 26.37 -8.19
C THR A 636 -14.38 26.12 -6.93
N GLU A 637 -14.64 24.86 -6.59
CA GLU A 637 -15.45 24.49 -5.42
C GLU A 637 -14.77 24.84 -4.09
N ASN A 638 -13.45 24.59 -3.98
CA ASN A 638 -12.66 24.96 -2.80
C ASN A 638 -12.50 26.49 -2.66
N GLU A 639 -12.37 27.23 -3.77
CA GLU A 639 -12.31 28.70 -3.77
C GLU A 639 -13.65 29.30 -3.33
N LEU A 640 -14.78 28.78 -3.83
CA LEU A 640 -16.13 29.18 -3.44
C LEU A 640 -16.38 29.03 -1.93
N HIS A 641 -15.86 27.95 -1.33
CA HIS A 641 -15.96 27.69 0.12
C HIS A 641 -14.82 28.28 0.96
N GLY A 642 -13.85 28.96 0.32
CA GLY A 642 -12.75 29.66 0.99
C GLY A 642 -11.71 28.75 1.67
N GLU A 643 -11.59 27.50 1.22
CA GLU A 643 -10.81 26.45 1.88
C GLU A 643 -9.32 26.79 2.04
N LYS A 644 -8.74 26.35 3.15
CA LYS A 644 -7.28 26.39 3.37
C LYS A 644 -6.68 25.05 2.91
N LEU A 645 -6.09 25.03 1.73
CA LEU A 645 -5.41 23.85 1.21
C LEU A 645 -4.27 23.40 2.15
N GLY A 646 -4.11 22.08 2.29
CA GLY A 646 -3.25 21.51 3.33
C GLY A 646 -3.85 21.64 4.73
N TRP A 647 -3.01 21.47 5.74
CA TRP A 647 -3.41 21.42 7.15
C TRP A 647 -2.49 22.33 7.97
N PRO A 648 -2.58 23.66 7.83
CA PRO A 648 -1.73 24.61 8.56
C PRO A 648 -1.85 24.46 10.08
N GLN A 649 -3.00 24.00 10.59
CA GLN A 649 -3.18 23.60 11.99
C GLN A 649 -2.76 22.14 12.20
N TYR A 650 -1.52 21.80 11.81
CA TYR A 650 -1.03 20.41 11.74
C TYR A 650 -0.98 19.68 13.09
N ASN A 651 -0.94 20.42 14.20
CA ASN A 651 -0.96 19.85 15.56
C ASN A 651 -2.38 19.46 16.05
N TRP A 652 -3.44 19.78 15.30
CA TRP A 652 -4.81 19.46 15.73
C TRP A 652 -5.08 17.95 15.72
N THR A 653 -5.79 17.47 16.73
CA THR A 653 -6.33 16.11 16.83
C THR A 653 -7.71 16.15 17.49
N PRO A 654 -8.60 15.15 17.29
CA PRO A 654 -9.97 15.19 17.81
C PRO A 654 -10.14 15.40 19.33
N ASN A 655 -9.08 15.21 20.13
CA ASN A 655 -9.09 15.40 21.59
C ASN A 655 -8.29 16.63 22.05
N SER A 656 -7.87 17.54 21.16
CA SER A 656 -7.02 18.68 21.55
C SER A 656 -7.70 19.61 22.55
N ASP A 657 -8.99 19.86 22.38
CA ASP A 657 -9.68 20.94 23.09
C ASP A 657 -9.96 20.56 24.55
N ASP A 658 -10.21 19.29 24.83
CA ASP A 658 -10.26 18.74 26.19
C ASP A 658 -8.87 18.79 26.87
N PHE A 659 -7.79 18.54 26.12
CA PHE A 659 -6.43 18.57 26.65
C PHE A 659 -5.95 20.00 26.97
N TYR A 660 -6.35 20.98 26.14
CA TYR A 660 -6.15 22.40 26.44
C TYR A 660 -6.98 22.83 27.65
N ASN A 661 -8.26 22.48 27.73
CA ASN A 661 -9.09 22.76 28.92
C ASN A 661 -8.51 22.14 30.20
N GLU A 662 -8.01 20.91 30.17
CA GLU A 662 -7.42 20.26 31.35
C GLU A 662 -6.06 20.87 31.73
N THR A 663 -5.26 21.30 30.75
CA THR A 663 -3.97 21.96 30.97
C THR A 663 -4.14 23.39 31.48
N GLU A 664 -5.06 24.16 30.90
CA GLU A 664 -5.46 25.48 31.41
C GLU A 664 -6.10 25.36 32.79
N ALA A 665 -6.93 24.35 33.06
CA ALA A 665 -7.46 24.11 34.41
C ALA A 665 -6.33 23.77 35.40
N LYS A 666 -5.33 22.97 35.02
CA LYS A 666 -4.16 22.68 35.87
C LYS A 666 -3.30 23.92 36.11
N ILE A 667 -3.09 24.75 35.09
CA ILE A 667 -2.37 26.04 35.21
C ILE A 667 -3.17 27.02 36.07
N PHE A 668 -4.49 27.12 35.88
CA PHE A 668 -5.39 27.97 36.65
C PHE A 668 -5.42 27.54 38.13
N LEU A 669 -5.49 26.24 38.41
CA LEU A 669 -5.38 25.69 39.76
C LEU A 669 -4.01 25.97 40.39
N GLN A 670 -2.91 25.82 39.64
CA GLN A 670 -1.58 26.22 40.12
C GLN A 670 -1.47 27.73 40.37
N PHE A 671 -2.15 28.56 39.58
CA PHE A 671 -2.23 30.01 39.79
C PHE A 671 -3.09 30.35 41.02
N TYR A 672 -4.13 29.57 41.29
CA TYR A 672 -4.99 29.70 42.48
C TYR A 672 -4.22 29.34 43.76
N ASP A 673 -3.46 28.24 43.76
CA ASP A 673 -2.57 27.85 44.86
C ASP A 673 -1.45 28.87 45.10
N GLN A 674 -0.95 29.53 44.04
CA GLN A 674 0.09 30.57 44.14
C GLN A 674 -0.43 31.94 44.58
N THR A 675 -1.72 32.26 44.37
CA THR A 675 -2.30 33.57 44.70
C THR A 675 -2.89 33.67 46.11
N GLY A 676 -3.08 32.54 46.80
CA GLY A 676 -3.11 32.50 48.27
C GLY A 676 -4.22 33.28 48.97
N ILE A 677 -5.38 33.48 48.32
CA ILE A 677 -6.55 34.11 48.96
C ILE A 677 -7.30 33.09 49.81
N TRP A 678 -6.78 32.81 51.00
CA TRP A 678 -7.50 32.17 52.09
C TRP A 678 -7.98 33.25 53.07
N ASP A 679 -9.29 33.54 53.06
CA ASP A 679 -9.88 34.33 54.15
C ASP A 679 -9.91 33.48 55.45
N HIS A 680 -9.68 34.12 56.58
CA HIS A 680 -9.15 33.45 57.77
C HIS A 680 -10.22 32.73 58.62
N GLY A 681 -9.97 31.45 58.95
CA GLY A 681 -10.83 30.65 59.84
C GLY A 681 -10.19 29.35 60.36
N ALA A 682 -9.05 29.45 61.04
CA ALA A 682 -8.37 28.32 61.71
C ALA A 682 -9.10 27.91 63.04
N PRO A 683 -8.77 26.80 63.75
CA PRO A 683 -7.51 26.01 63.66
C PRO A 683 -7.52 24.48 63.93
N HIS A 684 -6.34 23.88 63.72
CA HIS A 684 -5.71 22.72 64.42
C HIS A 684 -5.61 21.30 63.77
N LEU A 685 -4.35 21.01 63.40
CA LEU A 685 -3.53 19.79 63.66
C LEU A 685 -3.59 18.57 62.71
N LEU A 686 -2.38 18.21 62.26
CA LEU A 686 -1.93 17.09 61.41
C LEU A 686 -1.34 15.94 62.30
N PRO A 687 -0.76 14.84 61.74
CA PRO A 687 -1.29 13.77 60.87
C PRO A 687 -1.00 12.37 61.53
N PRO A 688 -0.87 11.16 60.88
CA PRO A 688 0.09 10.84 59.79
C PRO A 688 -0.28 9.73 58.74
N SER A 689 0.44 9.80 57.60
CA SER A 689 1.07 8.71 56.80
C SER A 689 0.29 7.52 56.16
N GLN A 690 0.39 7.50 54.81
CA GLN A 690 0.89 6.40 53.93
C GLN A 690 0.18 5.04 53.75
N ALA A 691 -0.26 4.84 52.49
CA ALA A 691 0.10 3.76 51.56
C ALA A 691 -0.56 2.35 51.63
N ARG A 692 -0.72 1.79 50.40
CA ARG A 692 -1.36 0.50 50.01
C ARG A 692 -2.90 0.50 50.13
N GLY A 693 -3.68 -0.04 49.21
CA GLY A 693 -3.37 -0.58 47.87
C GLY A 693 -4.52 -1.42 47.30
N THR A 694 -4.86 -1.19 46.02
CA THR A 694 -5.68 -2.04 45.11
C THR A 694 -7.17 -2.34 45.39
N ARG A 695 -7.99 -2.22 44.32
CA ARG A 695 -9.42 -2.65 44.13
C ARG A 695 -10.43 -1.85 44.99
N GLU A 696 -11.51 -1.27 44.47
CA GLU A 696 -12.52 -1.74 43.50
C GLU A 696 -13.18 -0.57 42.72
N ALA A 697 -14.05 -0.88 41.75
CA ALA A 697 -14.78 0.11 40.95
C ALA A 697 -16.06 0.63 41.66
N PRO A 698 -16.48 1.90 41.45
CA PRO A 698 -17.71 2.42 42.04
C PRO A 698 -18.96 2.05 41.22
N VAL A 699 -19.75 1.10 41.72
CA VAL A 699 -21.15 0.93 41.32
C VAL A 699 -21.98 2.04 41.96
N TYR A 700 -22.65 2.87 41.15
CA TYR A 700 -23.65 3.81 41.66
C TYR A 700 -24.94 3.08 42.06
N MET A 701 -25.32 3.15 43.34
CA MET A 701 -26.67 2.87 43.80
C MET A 701 -27.26 4.07 44.53
N SER A 702 -28.34 4.63 43.98
CA SER A 702 -29.19 5.59 44.68
C SER A 702 -30.04 4.89 45.74
N LYS A 703 -30.08 5.39 46.98
CA LYS A 703 -31.02 4.91 48.00
C LYS A 703 -32.38 5.60 47.88
N ARG A 704 -33.45 4.80 47.80
CA ARG A 704 -34.83 5.22 48.05
C ARG A 704 -35.07 5.42 49.56
N ALA A 705 -36.05 6.25 49.89
CA ALA A 705 -36.82 6.13 51.14
C ALA A 705 -38.28 5.71 50.81
N ALA A 706 -38.93 4.98 51.72
CA ALA A 706 -40.24 4.35 51.52
C ALA A 706 -41.34 5.03 52.37
N SER A 707 -42.63 4.90 52.02
CA SER A 707 -43.63 3.99 52.62
C SER A 707 -45.04 4.49 52.17
N SER A 708 -46.19 3.78 52.21
CA SER A 708 -46.65 2.53 52.88
C SER A 708 -47.84 1.89 52.10
N GLY A 709 -48.18 0.62 52.35
CA GLY A 709 -49.45 -0.04 51.91
C GLY A 709 -50.43 -0.24 53.09
N PRO A 710 -51.34 -1.24 53.15
CA PRO A 710 -51.68 -2.34 52.20
C PRO A 710 -53.24 -2.60 52.15
N PRO A 711 -53.86 -3.83 52.14
CA PRO A 711 -53.58 -5.13 51.50
C PRO A 711 -54.79 -5.74 50.69
N GLY A 712 -54.58 -6.84 49.95
CA GLY A 712 -55.66 -7.74 49.47
C GLY A 712 -55.14 -8.96 48.66
N SER A 713 -55.54 -10.19 49.01
CA SER A 713 -55.02 -11.49 48.49
C SER A 713 -56.15 -12.57 48.45
N PRO A 714 -55.97 -13.91 48.20
CA PRO A 714 -54.85 -14.75 47.66
C PRO A 714 -55.27 -15.94 46.68
N LYS A 715 -54.30 -16.82 46.30
CA LYS A 715 -54.36 -18.32 46.01
C LYS A 715 -54.21 -18.93 44.58
N LEU A 716 -53.00 -19.45 44.27
CA LEU A 716 -52.54 -20.87 43.99
C LEU A 716 -53.55 -22.04 43.69
N PRO A 717 -53.14 -23.24 43.14
CA PRO A 717 -52.17 -23.61 42.06
C PRO A 717 -52.64 -24.84 41.15
N PRO A 718 -51.87 -25.91 40.71
CA PRO A 718 -51.89 -26.39 39.29
C PRO A 718 -52.10 -27.92 39.01
N ALA A 719 -52.06 -28.36 37.72
CA ALA A 719 -51.81 -29.73 37.14
C ALA A 719 -52.57 -29.89 35.78
N ALA A 720 -52.36 -30.86 34.85
CA ALA A 720 -51.21 -31.67 34.39
C ALA A 720 -51.61 -32.41 33.06
N GLN A 721 -50.61 -32.84 32.25
CA GLN A 721 -50.57 -33.91 31.21
C GLN A 721 -51.81 -34.37 30.38
N GLY A 722 -51.61 -34.63 29.08
CA GLY A 722 -52.50 -35.47 28.25
C GLY A 722 -52.00 -35.68 26.80
N HIS A 723 -51.83 -36.94 26.37
CA HIS A 723 -51.39 -37.33 25.01
C HIS A 723 -52.52 -37.35 23.97
N GLY A 724 -52.17 -37.27 22.68
CA GLY A 724 -53.03 -37.60 21.54
C GLY A 724 -52.26 -37.53 20.21
N GLU A 725 -52.35 -38.56 19.37
CA GLU A 725 -51.49 -38.79 18.19
C GLU A 725 -52.34 -39.13 16.93
N VAL A 726 -51.70 -39.16 15.76
CA VAL A 726 -52.14 -39.72 14.44
C VAL A 726 -53.28 -38.98 13.65
N PRO A 727 -53.37 -39.13 12.30
CA PRO A 727 -53.51 -37.98 11.37
C PRO A 727 -54.62 -38.19 10.29
N VAL A 728 -54.57 -37.51 9.12
CA VAL A 728 -54.81 -38.07 7.75
C VAL A 728 -54.81 -36.99 6.62
N HIS A 729 -54.06 -37.31 5.55
CA HIS A 729 -54.05 -36.91 4.12
C HIS A 729 -54.76 -35.67 3.50
N ASP A 730 -53.96 -35.03 2.62
CA ASP A 730 -54.19 -34.61 1.22
C ASP A 730 -55.44 -33.86 0.76
N LEU A 731 -55.21 -32.76 0.02
CA LEU A 731 -55.63 -32.66 -1.39
C LEU A 731 -54.88 -31.54 -2.15
N LEU A 732 -54.36 -31.89 -3.33
CA LEU A 732 -53.83 -30.97 -4.35
C LEU A 732 -54.96 -30.18 -5.03
N TRP A 733 -54.68 -28.98 -5.56
CA TRP A 733 -54.95 -28.56 -6.96
C TRP A 733 -54.51 -27.11 -7.25
N HIS A 734 -53.60 -26.94 -8.21
CA HIS A 734 -53.48 -25.78 -9.11
C HIS A 734 -54.30 -26.07 -10.39
N PRO A 735 -54.53 -25.17 -11.39
CA PRO A 735 -53.82 -23.91 -11.70
C PRO A 735 -54.73 -22.72 -12.17
N GLY A 736 -54.12 -21.60 -12.61
CA GLY A 736 -54.72 -20.71 -13.63
C GLY A 736 -54.55 -19.18 -13.43
N PRO A 737 -53.89 -18.44 -14.34
CA PRO A 737 -53.85 -16.97 -14.37
C PRO A 737 -55.02 -16.39 -15.19
N PRO A 738 -55.41 -15.11 -15.01
CA PRO A 738 -54.75 -14.01 -15.73
C PRO A 738 -54.57 -12.75 -14.83
N VAL A 739 -53.92 -11.67 -15.28
CA VAL A 739 -53.30 -11.40 -16.60
C VAL A 739 -51.79 -11.46 -16.48
#